data_AF-A0A1I6JZH0-F1
#
_entry.id   AF-A0A1I6JZH0-F1
#
_cell.length_a   1.000
_cell.length_b   1.000
_cell.length_c   1.000
_cell.angle_alpha   90.00
_cell.angle_beta   90.00
_cell.angle_gamma   90.00
#
_symmetry.space_group_name_H-M   'P 1'
#
loop_
_entity.id
_entity.type
_entity.pdbx_description
1 polymer ?
#
loop_
_entity_poly.entity_id
_entity_poly.type
_entity_poly.pdbx_seq_one_letter_code
_entity_poly.pdbx_strand_id
1 'polypeptide(L)'
;MTFRHVLSGVGVAAIVGATLVTASAPAAAATPTPGALPITYPISSLVDAPASYPSQPALAVPDDNPADASIARGAVPYDEIAPRLNSLMAASDRISVQVVGQSVLGRDIHLVTITAPETAAETAQQAEWRDEIKHDAAGAASDDALMAGYKVPIWFNANIHGNEWEGTDGVLPYIEHLATAPIEEVADVLDGYRLYFTVTNNPDGRALGQRANGDGFDANRDMITGVTPEARIIRDLSGVIQPTFYVDLHGYTNVLQIEPCGPPHGENYEYDLFLPHAYEAALAIEEAVVDANIPGNTYLTENGSATTTNTGKVKIPYRDIRSGWDDWPPIFTPQFIAYQGAITNTVELPLGRTNNAAQNQANTLVNVAVAELVIETSVDYVVGNAEALLENQIEIFRRGDAGEELRTIAADADPTTIPGPDQWADIWDETDVYRAEFPRGYVIPMGAAQRSTTDAARLVDQLIANGVEVSRATAAFTIDGVEYPAGSYVVDMHQPLRGMANVLLDEGSDISERVPDMYDISAWSLALLWGADVVDVGSTTDAELPMPVEAIEEAAPTGAVPAEGAYLELATAGAAEYQAVNALLDAGVPVSEFEDGSVIVAGSSRDAAQVVADAYGVTFTASDGLRLREEPSRGLDRLTVAYSGTQDDRVTLQRLGFTDIRLVTAATITSGAVDLATADVLWVGGNLAFTGANAAGAAKVQEFLAAGKGVAGKGTAVAAFANAFGLTTVTATSGTSGSNGIVHVADAEGGLLASYTQDTAFVYPAVWYTGLGENAEVEQTYAGDDTFVAGHWADSAGRSTTDAAGQASVVTATAAGGARLAMLGTSVNFRTHPVGSYPSIARSLYWVAGEGAAVVGPVIEEDLTEETRGGVTLPDSVEAGKTAHVVVTGDHEGTAFQTVLFSTPVPLGTQTVVDGGFDVLIPADTAPGTHRLALVTESGELFGWDDFTVTAAVDGETPGGETPVETEAPTDGSGSGTAGSASGDGLADTGFPVALPLGIGAGVLLLGAAAVLFARRRRIGVSAE
;
A
#
# COMPACT_ATOMS: atom_id res chain seq x y z
N MET A 1 -15.90 -49.84 -40.81
CA MET A 1 -16.56 -51.16 -40.68
C MET A 1 -17.57 -51.01 -39.55
N THR A 2 -18.88 -50.92 -39.84
CA THR A 2 -19.86 -52.04 -39.90
C THR A 2 -20.08 -52.74 -38.55
N PHE A 3 -21.29 -52.94 -38.02
CA PHE A 3 -22.65 -52.79 -38.63
C PHE A 3 -23.70 -52.42 -37.55
N ARG A 4 -24.84 -51.83 -37.97
CA ARG A 4 -26.03 -51.58 -37.12
C ARG A 4 -26.68 -52.88 -36.61
N HIS A 5 -27.52 -52.78 -35.58
CA HIS A 5 -28.85 -53.43 -35.54
C HIS A 5 -29.89 -52.47 -34.94
N VAL A 6 -31.17 -52.63 -35.32
CA VAL A 6 -32.28 -51.69 -35.03
C VAL A 6 -33.60 -52.47 -34.94
N LEU A 7 -34.45 -52.12 -33.95
CA LEU A 7 -35.93 -52.23 -33.93
C LEU A 7 -36.41 -51.13 -32.94
N SER A 8 -37.32 -50.18 -33.21
CA SER A 8 -38.55 -50.07 -34.01
C SER A 8 -39.78 -50.80 -33.43
N GLY A 9 -40.97 -50.19 -33.25
CA GLY A 9 -41.38 -48.75 -33.22
C GLY A 9 -42.12 -48.44 -31.90
N VAL A 10 -43.15 -47.58 -31.75
CA VAL A 10 -43.97 -46.66 -32.60
C VAL A 10 -44.57 -45.62 -31.62
N GLY A 11 -44.86 -44.35 -31.93
CA GLY A 11 -44.73 -43.58 -33.18
C GLY A 11 -45.96 -42.71 -33.53
N VAL A 12 -46.29 -41.69 -32.71
CA VAL A 12 -47.30 -40.62 -32.99
C VAL A 12 -46.67 -39.27 -32.69
N ALA A 13 -47.02 -38.22 -33.44
CA ALA A 13 -46.45 -36.88 -33.30
C ALA A 13 -47.50 -35.85 -32.83
N ALA A 14 -47.04 -34.84 -32.08
CA ALA A 14 -47.74 -33.59 -31.86
C ALA A 14 -46.71 -32.45 -31.95
N ILE A 15 -47.03 -31.39 -32.69
CA ILE A 15 -46.21 -30.17 -32.75
C ILE A 15 -46.76 -29.22 -31.69
N VAL A 16 -45.90 -28.79 -30.77
CA VAL A 16 -46.13 -27.61 -29.93
C VAL A 16 -44.89 -26.74 -30.09
N GLY A 17 -45.09 -25.50 -30.55
CA GLY A 17 -44.01 -24.51 -30.58
C GLY A 17 -43.80 -23.99 -29.16
N ALA A 18 -42.71 -24.41 -28.52
CA ALA A 18 -42.25 -23.77 -27.29
C ALA A 18 -41.50 -22.49 -27.69
N THR A 19 -42.17 -21.34 -27.57
CA THR A 19 -41.47 -20.07 -27.34
C THR A 19 -40.65 -20.23 -26.06
N LEU A 20 -39.33 -20.13 -26.14
CA LEU A 20 -38.53 -19.94 -24.93
C LEU A 20 -38.82 -18.53 -24.42
N VAL A 21 -39.75 -18.45 -23.46
CA VAL A 21 -39.70 -17.38 -22.47
C VAL A 21 -38.51 -17.71 -21.59
N THR A 22 -37.37 -17.07 -21.87
CA THR A 22 -36.25 -17.04 -20.94
C THR A 22 -36.65 -16.17 -19.76
N ALA A 23 -37.28 -16.78 -18.75
CA ALA A 23 -37.43 -16.17 -17.45
C ALA A 23 -36.01 -15.99 -16.87
N SER A 24 -35.46 -14.80 -17.08
CA SER A 24 -34.24 -14.33 -16.44
C SER A 24 -34.55 -14.17 -14.96
N ALA A 25 -34.21 -15.19 -14.17
CA ALA A 25 -34.06 -15.00 -12.74
C ALA A 25 -33.04 -13.87 -12.53
N PRO A 26 -33.30 -12.88 -11.66
CA PRO A 26 -32.36 -11.81 -11.42
C PRO A 26 -31.04 -12.43 -10.92
N ALA A 27 -29.94 -12.08 -11.58
CA ALA A 27 -28.63 -12.33 -11.04
C ALA A 27 -28.44 -11.33 -9.90
N ALA A 28 -28.80 -11.74 -8.68
CA ALA A 28 -28.47 -10.98 -7.48
C ALA A 28 -26.95 -10.73 -7.50
N ALA A 29 -26.55 -9.45 -7.45
CA ALA A 29 -25.15 -9.08 -7.44
C ALA A 29 -24.43 -9.83 -6.32
N ALA A 30 -23.19 -10.26 -6.59
CA ALA A 30 -22.40 -10.89 -5.55
C ALA A 30 -22.10 -9.87 -4.44
N THR A 31 -22.01 -10.30 -3.19
CA THR A 31 -21.42 -9.43 -2.16
C THR A 31 -19.98 -9.13 -2.58
N PRO A 32 -19.55 -7.85 -2.64
CA PRO A 32 -18.17 -7.52 -2.96
C PRO A 32 -17.20 -8.28 -2.07
N THR A 33 -16.12 -8.79 -2.67
CA THR A 33 -15.01 -9.37 -1.91
C THR A 33 -13.85 -8.39 -2.01
N PRO A 34 -13.34 -7.84 -0.89
CA PRO A 34 -12.14 -7.01 -0.90
C PRO A 34 -10.97 -7.82 -1.49
N GLY A 35 -10.55 -7.44 -2.70
CA GLY A 35 -9.61 -8.18 -3.53
C GLY A 35 -8.45 -7.33 -4.06
N ALA A 36 -8.46 -6.02 -3.77
CA ALA A 36 -7.30 -5.17 -4.01
C ALA A 36 -6.16 -5.53 -3.04
N LEU A 37 -4.92 -5.38 -3.48
CA LEU A 37 -3.78 -5.49 -2.56
C LEU A 37 -3.73 -4.29 -1.60
N PRO A 38 -3.40 -4.48 -0.32
CA PRO A 38 -3.20 -3.37 0.60
C PRO A 38 -2.11 -2.41 0.12
N ILE A 39 -2.30 -1.13 0.43
CA ILE A 39 -1.29 -0.10 0.20
C ILE A 39 -0.38 -0.03 1.43
N THR A 40 -0.95 0.31 2.58
CA THR A 40 -0.33 0.21 3.90
C THR A 40 -0.40 -1.20 4.46
N TYR A 41 0.46 -1.49 5.43
CA TYR A 41 0.44 -2.72 6.22
C TYR A 41 0.80 -2.40 7.68
N PRO A 42 -0.03 -2.81 8.67
CA PRO A 42 0.29 -2.64 10.08
C PRO A 42 1.52 -3.47 10.49
N ILE A 43 2.01 -3.23 11.70
CA ILE A 43 3.09 -4.00 12.31
C ILE A 43 2.62 -5.44 12.58
N SER A 44 3.44 -6.42 12.20
CA SER A 44 3.14 -7.85 12.31
C SER A 44 3.34 -8.39 13.73
N SER A 45 2.30 -8.90 14.38
CA SER A 45 2.43 -9.60 15.68
C SER A 45 3.22 -10.92 15.64
N LEU A 46 3.82 -11.28 14.49
CA LEU A 46 4.85 -12.31 14.41
C LEU A 46 6.24 -11.82 14.83
N VAL A 47 6.45 -10.50 14.95
CA VAL A 47 7.73 -9.94 15.46
C VAL A 47 7.77 -9.80 16.98
N ASP A 48 6.66 -10.04 17.68
CA ASP A 48 6.53 -9.92 19.14
C ASP A 48 7.69 -10.62 19.88
N ALA A 49 8.25 -9.93 20.88
CA ALA A 49 9.32 -10.47 21.70
C ALA A 49 8.82 -11.66 22.56
N PRO A 50 9.61 -12.73 22.74
CA PRO A 50 9.20 -13.86 23.55
C PRO A 50 9.18 -13.48 25.03
N ALA A 51 8.25 -14.06 25.78
CA ALA A 51 8.08 -13.78 27.22
C ALA A 51 9.24 -14.25 28.13
N SER A 52 10.25 -14.94 27.58
CA SER A 52 11.47 -15.37 28.27
C SER A 52 12.48 -15.95 27.28
N TYR A 53 13.78 -15.86 27.56
CA TYR A 53 14.83 -16.52 26.77
C TYR A 53 15.39 -17.75 27.52
N PRO A 54 15.52 -18.94 26.89
CA PRO A 54 15.33 -19.20 25.48
C PRO A 54 13.86 -19.49 25.07
N SER A 55 13.49 -19.04 23.87
CA SER A 55 12.24 -19.40 23.18
C SER A 55 12.54 -20.38 22.04
N GLN A 56 12.09 -21.64 22.20
CA GLN A 56 12.50 -22.75 21.35
C GLN A 56 11.29 -23.50 20.73
N PRO A 57 10.57 -22.88 19.77
CA PRO A 57 9.57 -23.58 18.99
C PRO A 57 10.22 -24.63 18.07
N ALA A 58 9.53 -25.73 17.81
CA ALA A 58 9.97 -26.70 16.81
C ALA A 58 9.69 -26.15 15.40
N LEU A 59 10.75 -25.75 14.69
CA LEU A 59 10.63 -25.14 13.36
C LEU A 59 10.18 -26.18 12.32
N ALA A 60 9.37 -25.73 11.36
CA ALA A 60 9.04 -26.54 10.19
C ALA A 60 10.32 -26.86 9.39
N VAL A 61 10.42 -28.07 8.86
CA VAL A 61 11.51 -28.45 7.95
C VAL A 61 10.94 -28.46 6.53
N PRO A 62 11.43 -27.62 5.61
CA PRO A 62 11.03 -27.64 4.21
C PRO A 62 11.38 -28.98 3.52
N ASP A 63 10.72 -29.28 2.40
CA ASP A 63 11.11 -30.39 1.53
C ASP A 63 12.46 -30.07 0.81
N ASP A 64 13.30 -31.10 0.65
CA ASP A 64 14.59 -31.08 -0.09
C ASP A 64 14.43 -30.42 -1.47
N ASN A 65 15.17 -29.34 -1.70
CA ASN A 65 15.17 -28.59 -2.96
C ASN A 65 16.49 -28.75 -3.73
N PRO A 66 16.68 -29.84 -4.51
CA PRO A 66 17.90 -30.05 -5.31
C PRO A 66 18.03 -29.09 -6.51
N ALA A 67 17.14 -28.09 -6.62
CA ALA A 67 17.21 -26.99 -7.57
C ALA A 67 17.54 -25.63 -6.92
N ASP A 68 17.80 -25.57 -5.61
CA ASP A 68 18.26 -24.35 -4.93
C ASP A 68 19.57 -23.85 -5.55
N ALA A 69 19.58 -22.59 -5.98
CA ALA A 69 20.72 -21.98 -6.64
C ALA A 69 21.96 -21.84 -5.73
N SER A 70 21.80 -21.83 -4.40
CA SER A 70 22.90 -21.82 -3.43
C SER A 70 23.80 -23.06 -3.53
N ILE A 71 23.23 -24.22 -3.92
CA ILE A 71 23.98 -25.48 -4.10
C ILE A 71 25.04 -25.32 -5.21
N ALA A 72 24.71 -24.55 -6.26
CA ALA A 72 25.63 -24.23 -7.36
C ALA A 72 26.63 -23.11 -7.01
N ARG A 73 26.35 -22.32 -5.97
CA ARG A 73 27.29 -21.39 -5.33
C ARG A 73 28.30 -22.14 -4.45
N GLY A 74 27.83 -23.13 -3.71
CA GLY A 74 28.57 -23.79 -2.62
C GLY A 74 28.11 -23.36 -1.21
N ALA A 75 26.97 -22.67 -1.14
CA ALA A 75 26.37 -22.14 0.09
C ALA A 75 25.25 -23.05 0.61
N VAL A 76 24.79 -22.82 1.85
CA VAL A 76 23.75 -23.61 2.51
C VAL A 76 22.38 -23.43 1.79
N PRO A 77 21.72 -24.52 1.35
CA PRO A 77 20.38 -24.46 0.77
C PRO A 77 19.33 -24.14 1.84
N TYR A 78 18.22 -23.52 1.42
CA TYR A 78 17.23 -22.99 2.36
C TYR A 78 16.64 -24.08 3.27
N ASP A 79 16.40 -25.28 2.74
CA ASP A 79 15.86 -26.43 3.48
C ASP A 79 16.81 -27.00 4.56
N GLU A 80 18.12 -26.70 4.50
CA GLU A 80 19.07 -27.07 5.56
C GLU A 80 19.06 -26.12 6.77
N ILE A 81 18.50 -24.91 6.66
CA ILE A 81 18.57 -23.89 7.72
C ILE A 81 17.77 -24.30 8.96
N ALA A 82 16.48 -24.60 8.81
CA ALA A 82 15.63 -24.97 9.95
C ALA A 82 16.08 -26.27 10.66
N PRO A 83 16.56 -27.34 9.97
CA PRO A 83 17.21 -28.49 10.61
C PRO A 83 18.44 -28.14 11.47
N ARG A 84 19.29 -27.21 11.02
CA ARG A 84 20.46 -26.75 11.80
C ARG A 84 20.01 -26.00 13.06
N LEU A 85 19.10 -25.04 12.91
CA LEU A 85 18.55 -24.25 14.02
C LEU A 85 17.82 -25.12 15.06
N ASN A 86 16.98 -26.06 14.62
CA ASN A 86 16.35 -27.07 15.50
C ASN A 86 17.40 -27.91 16.26
N SER A 87 18.53 -28.22 15.64
CA SER A 87 19.61 -29.01 16.27
C SER A 87 20.37 -28.21 17.33
N LEU A 88 20.58 -26.91 17.11
CA LEU A 88 21.22 -26.01 18.08
C LEU A 88 20.31 -25.75 19.30
N MET A 89 19.01 -25.50 19.09
CA MET A 89 18.04 -25.38 20.19
C MET A 89 17.95 -26.66 21.03
N ALA A 90 18.03 -27.84 20.41
CA ALA A 90 18.07 -29.11 21.14
C ALA A 90 19.38 -29.36 21.92
N ALA A 91 20.41 -28.53 21.74
CA ALA A 91 21.74 -28.69 22.33
C ALA A 91 22.14 -27.58 23.33
N SER A 92 21.47 -26.42 23.30
CA SER A 92 21.86 -25.23 24.07
C SER A 92 20.66 -24.43 24.56
N ASP A 93 20.76 -23.87 25.77
CA ASP A 93 19.80 -22.96 26.38
C ASP A 93 20.07 -21.47 26.07
N ARG A 94 21.13 -21.17 25.31
CA ARG A 94 21.53 -19.80 24.91
C ARG A 94 20.83 -19.28 23.65
N ILE A 95 20.16 -20.15 22.91
CA ILE A 95 19.61 -19.89 21.58
C ILE A 95 18.08 -19.91 21.58
N SER A 96 17.50 -18.90 20.95
CA SER A 96 16.08 -18.80 20.63
C SER A 96 15.88 -18.60 19.13
N VAL A 97 14.75 -19.05 18.60
CA VAL A 97 14.41 -18.84 17.18
C VAL A 97 12.93 -18.50 17.04
N GLN A 98 12.63 -17.45 16.28
CA GLN A 98 11.27 -17.03 15.95
C GLN A 98 11.07 -17.09 14.43
N VAL A 99 9.89 -17.56 13.99
CA VAL A 99 9.44 -17.36 12.60
C VAL A 99 8.69 -16.03 12.56
N VAL A 100 9.38 -14.98 12.12
CA VAL A 100 8.91 -13.59 12.18
C VAL A 100 8.01 -13.19 11.01
N GLY A 101 7.88 -14.08 10.02
CA GLY A 101 7.01 -13.92 8.88
C GLY A 101 7.35 -14.93 7.78
N GLN A 102 6.75 -14.76 6.61
CA GLN A 102 7.00 -15.59 5.43
C GLN A 102 7.27 -14.71 4.21
N SER A 103 8.13 -15.21 3.31
CA SER A 103 8.37 -14.61 2.00
C SER A 103 7.15 -14.65 1.07
N VAL A 104 7.24 -13.97 -0.07
CA VAL A 104 6.21 -13.98 -1.13
C VAL A 104 5.75 -15.40 -1.52
N LEU A 105 6.67 -16.36 -1.60
CA LEU A 105 6.40 -17.76 -1.96
C LEU A 105 6.18 -18.66 -0.73
N GLY A 106 5.98 -18.10 0.46
CA GLY A 106 5.60 -18.84 1.67
C GLY A 106 6.74 -19.56 2.38
N ARG A 107 7.97 -19.04 2.33
CA ARG A 107 9.12 -19.56 3.09
C ARG A 107 9.28 -18.81 4.41
N ASP A 108 9.37 -19.54 5.52
CA ASP A 108 9.61 -19.01 6.86
C ASP A 108 10.90 -18.19 6.94
N ILE A 109 10.80 -16.94 7.40
CA ILE A 109 11.93 -16.06 7.69
C ILE A 109 12.24 -16.15 9.18
N HIS A 110 13.51 -16.41 9.49
CA HIS A 110 13.96 -16.82 10.82
C HIS A 110 14.79 -15.72 11.49
N LEU A 111 14.32 -15.25 12.64
CA LEU A 111 15.11 -14.48 13.59
C LEU A 111 15.70 -15.43 14.62
N VAL A 112 17.02 -15.41 14.81
CA VAL A 112 17.71 -16.10 15.90
C VAL A 112 18.13 -15.06 16.94
N THR A 113 17.90 -15.33 18.22
CA THR A 113 18.42 -14.53 19.33
C THR A 113 19.36 -15.37 20.18
N ILE A 114 20.55 -14.85 20.45
CA ILE A 114 21.60 -15.46 21.25
C ILE A 114 21.88 -14.56 22.47
N THR A 115 21.73 -15.11 23.68
CA THR A 115 21.99 -14.42 24.95
C THR A 115 22.06 -15.42 26.11
N ALA A 116 22.53 -15.02 27.29
CA ALA A 116 22.44 -15.84 28.50
C ALA A 116 20.97 -16.00 28.93
N PRO A 117 20.53 -17.18 29.42
CA PRO A 117 19.12 -17.44 29.76
C PRO A 117 18.49 -16.40 30.71
N GLU A 118 17.23 -16.05 30.46
CA GLU A 118 16.46 -15.04 31.19
C GLU A 118 15.13 -15.61 31.67
N THR A 119 14.77 -15.36 32.92
CA THR A 119 13.39 -15.56 33.38
C THR A 119 12.47 -14.50 32.80
N ALA A 120 11.17 -14.77 32.79
CA ALA A 120 10.16 -13.82 32.32
C ALA A 120 10.13 -12.48 33.10
N ALA A 121 10.72 -12.41 34.29
CA ALA A 121 10.88 -11.16 35.03
C ALA A 121 12.08 -10.34 34.50
N GLU A 122 13.19 -11.01 34.17
CA GLU A 122 14.36 -10.36 33.56
C GLU A 122 14.03 -9.90 32.13
N THR A 123 13.39 -10.75 31.32
CA THR A 123 12.97 -10.37 29.96
C THR A 123 11.96 -9.22 29.94
N ALA A 124 11.05 -9.16 30.93
CA ALA A 124 10.15 -8.01 31.09
C ALA A 124 10.89 -6.73 31.52
N GLN A 125 11.82 -6.81 32.48
CA GLN A 125 12.61 -5.64 32.90
C GLN A 125 13.41 -5.03 31.75
N GLN A 126 13.95 -5.89 30.87
CA GLN A 126 14.67 -5.48 29.66
C GLN A 126 13.75 -4.84 28.60
N ALA A 127 12.46 -5.17 28.58
CA ALA A 127 11.49 -4.49 27.73
C ALA A 127 11.09 -3.12 28.34
N GLU A 128 10.85 -3.07 29.65
CA GLU A 128 10.62 -1.81 30.38
C GLU A 128 11.76 -0.81 30.15
N TRP A 129 13.03 -1.25 30.24
CA TRP A 129 14.19 -0.41 29.97
C TRP A 129 14.35 0.00 28.50
N ARG A 130 14.02 -0.87 27.53
CA ARG A 130 14.00 -0.49 26.10
C ARG A 130 12.99 0.64 25.87
N ASP A 131 11.80 0.50 26.44
CA ASP A 131 10.70 1.45 26.29
C ASP A 131 11.01 2.77 27.03
N GLU A 132 11.71 2.70 28.16
CA GLU A 132 12.27 3.87 28.87
C GLU A 132 13.33 4.60 28.02
N ILE A 133 14.30 3.89 27.42
CA ILE A 133 15.31 4.49 26.52
C ILE A 133 14.65 5.31 25.41
N LYS A 134 13.53 4.85 24.86
CA LYS A 134 12.86 5.50 23.73
C LYS A 134 11.85 6.58 24.14
N HIS A 135 11.02 6.33 25.15
CA HIS A 135 9.86 7.18 25.49
C HIS A 135 10.01 7.96 26.82
N ASP A 136 11.08 7.73 27.59
CA ASP A 136 11.55 8.62 28.67
C ASP A 136 13.10 8.66 28.66
N ALA A 137 13.66 9.06 27.52
CA ALA A 137 15.11 9.08 27.30
C ALA A 137 15.85 9.98 28.32
N ALA A 138 15.16 10.98 28.88
CA ALA A 138 15.68 11.83 29.96
C ALA A 138 15.73 11.10 31.32
N GLY A 139 14.76 10.22 31.60
CA GLY A 139 14.79 9.26 32.70
C GLY A 139 15.91 8.24 32.51
N ALA A 140 15.95 7.57 31.36
CA ALA A 140 16.93 6.53 31.01
C ALA A 140 18.39 7.00 31.16
N ALA A 141 18.70 8.23 30.73
CA ALA A 141 20.00 8.89 30.91
C ALA A 141 20.42 9.10 32.40
N SER A 142 19.56 8.73 33.36
CA SER A 142 19.78 8.88 34.79
C SER A 142 19.52 7.62 35.63
N ASP A 143 19.10 6.49 35.03
CA ASP A 143 18.97 5.22 35.76
C ASP A 143 20.29 4.44 35.79
N ASP A 144 20.98 4.53 36.93
CA ASP A 144 22.14 3.71 37.30
C ASP A 144 21.88 2.19 37.12
N ALA A 145 20.62 1.72 37.20
CA ALA A 145 20.29 0.30 37.07
C ALA A 145 20.14 -0.13 35.60
N LEU A 146 19.50 0.67 34.75
CA LEU A 146 19.45 0.52 33.30
C LEU A 146 20.87 0.49 32.72
N MET A 147 21.66 1.53 32.97
CA MET A 147 23.02 1.65 32.40
C MET A 147 23.97 0.53 32.85
N ALA A 148 23.70 -0.12 33.99
CA ALA A 148 24.50 -1.24 34.49
C ALA A 148 23.89 -2.63 34.24
N GLY A 149 22.69 -2.72 33.64
CA GLY A 149 21.89 -3.95 33.59
C GLY A 149 21.15 -4.21 32.28
N TYR A 150 20.96 -3.21 31.41
CA TYR A 150 20.36 -3.37 30.10
C TYR A 150 21.27 -4.20 29.18
N LYS A 151 20.73 -5.25 28.56
CA LYS A 151 21.47 -6.10 27.63
C LYS A 151 21.47 -5.48 26.25
N VAL A 152 22.59 -4.88 25.88
CA VAL A 152 22.72 -4.08 24.66
C VAL A 152 22.41 -4.94 23.40
N PRO A 153 21.46 -4.51 22.54
CA PRO A 153 21.03 -5.25 21.36
C PRO A 153 21.93 -5.01 20.14
N ILE A 154 22.47 -6.09 19.57
CA ILE A 154 23.29 -6.11 18.34
C ILE A 154 22.55 -6.92 17.29
N TRP A 155 22.38 -6.43 16.05
CA TRP A 155 21.62 -7.15 15.02
C TRP A 155 22.35 -7.26 13.69
N PHE A 156 22.45 -8.49 13.17
CA PHE A 156 22.95 -8.80 11.85
C PHE A 156 21.80 -9.24 10.93
N ASN A 157 21.63 -8.56 9.80
CA ASN A 157 20.78 -9.02 8.69
C ASN A 157 21.62 -9.74 7.63
N ALA A 158 21.04 -10.75 7.02
CA ALA A 158 21.72 -11.54 6.01
C ALA A 158 20.83 -11.81 4.79
N ASN A 159 21.42 -11.67 3.60
CA ASN A 159 20.86 -12.22 2.37
C ASN A 159 19.45 -11.65 2.04
N ILE A 160 19.26 -10.34 2.27
CA ILE A 160 18.12 -9.54 1.77
C ILE A 160 18.12 -9.46 0.23
N HIS A 161 19.31 -9.41 -0.37
CA HIS A 161 19.49 -9.67 -1.78
C HIS A 161 19.72 -11.19 -1.97
N GLY A 162 18.77 -11.89 -2.58
CA GLY A 162 18.75 -13.35 -2.54
C GLY A 162 19.99 -14.05 -3.12
N ASN A 163 20.60 -13.50 -4.17
CA ASN A 163 21.77 -14.09 -4.85
C ASN A 163 23.14 -13.64 -4.29
N GLU A 164 23.10 -13.15 -3.06
CA GLU A 164 24.22 -12.68 -2.25
C GLU A 164 24.26 -13.55 -1.00
N TRP A 165 24.56 -14.85 -1.20
CA TRP A 165 24.24 -15.93 -0.26
C TRP A 165 25.03 -15.86 1.05
N GLU A 166 26.28 -15.40 1.01
CA GLU A 166 27.27 -15.67 2.06
C GLU A 166 27.02 -14.97 3.40
N GLY A 167 26.15 -13.97 3.49
CA GLY A 167 25.75 -13.42 4.79
C GLY A 167 25.15 -14.50 5.71
N THR A 168 24.27 -15.35 5.16
CA THR A 168 23.67 -16.49 5.87
C THR A 168 24.73 -17.51 6.31
N ASP A 169 25.69 -17.75 5.42
CA ASP A 169 26.75 -18.73 5.62
C ASP A 169 27.85 -18.26 6.58
N GLY A 170 27.95 -16.94 6.84
CA GLY A 170 28.80 -16.34 7.87
C GLY A 170 28.13 -16.23 9.25
N VAL A 171 26.83 -15.92 9.32
CA VAL A 171 26.12 -15.88 10.63
C VAL A 171 25.91 -17.27 11.22
N LEU A 172 25.67 -18.30 10.41
CA LEU A 172 25.38 -19.65 10.91
C LEU A 172 26.53 -20.28 11.73
N PRO A 173 27.82 -20.22 11.31
CA PRO A 173 28.95 -20.67 12.13
C PRO A 173 29.11 -19.89 13.45
N TYR A 174 28.89 -18.58 13.43
CA TYR A 174 29.00 -17.74 14.63
C TYR A 174 27.87 -18.02 15.64
N ILE A 175 26.64 -18.23 15.14
CA ILE A 175 25.50 -18.74 15.92
C ILE A 175 25.82 -20.11 16.55
N GLU A 176 26.42 -21.04 15.80
CA GLU A 176 26.85 -22.35 16.31
C GLU A 176 27.95 -22.22 17.37
N HIS A 177 28.93 -21.33 17.18
CA HIS A 177 29.98 -21.05 18.15
C HIS A 177 29.39 -20.55 19.48
N LEU A 178 28.65 -19.44 19.48
CA LEU A 178 28.08 -18.87 20.70
C LEU A 178 27.11 -19.84 21.42
N ALA A 179 26.35 -20.64 20.66
CA ALA A 179 25.45 -21.64 21.22
C ALA A 179 26.21 -22.82 21.88
N THR A 180 27.36 -23.24 21.36
CA THR A 180 28.01 -24.51 21.74
C THR A 180 29.37 -24.41 22.44
N ALA A 181 30.02 -23.24 22.43
CA ALA A 181 31.31 -23.01 23.07
C ALA A 181 31.28 -23.23 24.60
N PRO A 182 32.43 -23.57 25.23
CA PRO A 182 32.58 -23.48 26.68
C PRO A 182 32.08 -22.13 27.21
N ILE A 183 31.36 -22.13 28.34
CA ILE A 183 30.72 -20.90 28.84
C ILE A 183 31.77 -19.85 29.22
N GLU A 184 32.94 -20.30 29.68
CA GLU A 184 34.11 -19.47 29.97
C GLU A 184 34.75 -18.77 28.76
N GLU A 185 34.32 -19.08 27.53
CA GLU A 185 34.76 -18.41 26.30
C GLU A 185 33.77 -17.32 25.83
N VAL A 186 32.51 -17.34 26.29
CA VAL A 186 31.43 -16.49 25.76
C VAL A 186 30.56 -15.77 26.81
N ALA A 187 30.68 -16.09 28.11
CA ALA A 187 29.84 -15.53 29.17
C ALA A 187 29.82 -14.00 29.18
N ASP A 188 30.99 -13.36 29.07
CA ASP A 188 31.13 -11.90 29.12
C ASP A 188 30.34 -11.19 27.98
N VAL A 189 30.10 -11.89 26.86
CA VAL A 189 29.25 -11.42 25.74
C VAL A 189 27.78 -11.81 25.93
N LEU A 190 27.49 -12.99 26.50
CA LEU A 190 26.11 -13.46 26.64
C LEU A 190 25.36 -12.86 27.83
N ASP A 191 26.06 -12.50 28.90
CA ASP A 191 25.47 -11.91 30.11
C ASP A 191 25.09 -10.44 29.88
N GLY A 192 25.88 -9.69 29.09
CA GLY A 192 25.70 -8.25 28.85
C GLY A 192 25.00 -7.85 27.55
N TYR A 193 24.73 -8.78 26.63
CA TYR A 193 24.25 -8.45 25.27
C TYR A 193 23.17 -9.41 24.79
N ARG A 194 22.39 -8.97 23.79
CA ARG A 194 21.48 -9.82 23.00
C ARG A 194 21.86 -9.70 21.53
N LEU A 195 22.32 -10.79 20.94
CA LEU A 195 22.73 -10.83 19.54
C LEU A 195 21.60 -11.43 18.69
N TYR A 196 21.14 -10.66 17.71
CA TYR A 196 20.04 -10.99 16.82
C TYR A 196 20.57 -11.27 15.42
N PHE A 197 20.00 -12.27 14.74
CA PHE A 197 20.39 -12.65 13.39
C PHE A 197 19.15 -12.95 12.54
N THR A 198 18.90 -12.14 11.50
CA THR A 198 17.93 -12.48 10.45
C THR A 198 18.63 -13.39 9.46
N VAL A 199 18.51 -14.71 9.64
CA VAL A 199 19.42 -15.70 9.03
C VAL A 199 19.35 -15.72 7.50
N THR A 200 18.18 -15.49 6.93
CA THR A 200 17.99 -15.21 5.49
C THR A 200 16.72 -14.38 5.34
N ASN A 201 16.87 -13.13 4.93
CA ASN A 201 15.75 -12.19 4.80
C ASN A 201 14.98 -12.39 3.50
N ASN A 202 15.64 -12.81 2.41
CA ASN A 202 15.01 -13.10 1.12
C ASN A 202 15.27 -14.55 0.67
N PRO A 203 14.61 -15.54 1.32
CA PRO A 203 14.79 -16.96 1.02
C PRO A 203 14.26 -17.37 -0.36
N ASP A 204 13.38 -16.57 -0.97
CA ASP A 204 12.88 -16.80 -2.33
C ASP A 204 13.94 -16.49 -3.38
N GLY A 205 14.53 -15.30 -3.30
CA GLY A 205 15.67 -14.93 -4.14
C GLY A 205 16.86 -15.84 -3.91
N ARG A 206 17.08 -16.30 -2.66
CA ARG A 206 18.09 -17.30 -2.29
C ARG A 206 17.96 -18.58 -3.10
N ALA A 207 16.77 -19.19 -3.05
CA ALA A 207 16.48 -20.44 -3.75
C ALA A 207 16.49 -20.29 -5.27
N LEU A 208 16.04 -19.15 -5.80
CA LEU A 208 15.94 -18.86 -7.23
C LEU A 208 17.25 -18.33 -7.86
N GLY A 209 18.21 -17.85 -7.07
CA GLY A 209 19.46 -17.25 -7.55
C GLY A 209 19.29 -15.84 -8.14
N GLN A 210 18.24 -15.13 -7.75
CA GLN A 210 17.95 -13.75 -8.14
C GLN A 210 18.11 -12.78 -6.95
N ARG A 211 18.29 -11.49 -7.24
CA ARG A 211 18.49 -10.46 -6.20
C ARG A 211 17.17 -10.10 -5.53
N ALA A 212 16.17 -9.85 -6.36
CA ALA A 212 14.81 -9.54 -5.96
C ALA A 212 14.07 -10.70 -5.28
N ASN A 213 13.04 -10.39 -4.50
CA ASN A 213 12.16 -11.37 -3.86
C ASN A 213 11.26 -12.12 -4.87
N GLY A 214 10.35 -12.98 -4.38
CA GLY A 214 9.42 -13.75 -5.23
C GLY A 214 8.52 -12.91 -6.15
N ASP A 215 8.22 -11.66 -5.79
CA ASP A 215 7.41 -10.73 -6.58
C ASP A 215 8.24 -9.87 -7.56
N GLY A 216 9.57 -9.88 -7.47
CA GLY A 216 10.48 -9.14 -8.35
C GLY A 216 10.91 -7.76 -7.82
N PHE A 217 10.65 -7.45 -6.55
CA PHE A 217 11.14 -6.22 -5.89
C PHE A 217 12.51 -6.44 -5.24
N ASP A 218 13.35 -5.41 -5.24
CA ASP A 218 14.52 -5.35 -4.38
C ASP A 218 14.08 -4.85 -2.99
N ALA A 219 14.16 -5.73 -1.97
CA ALA A 219 13.68 -5.41 -0.62
C ALA A 219 14.50 -4.29 0.05
N ASN A 220 15.78 -4.14 -0.31
CA ASN A 220 16.65 -3.06 0.16
C ASN A 220 16.36 -1.71 -0.55
N ARG A 221 15.13 -1.51 -1.04
CA ARG A 221 14.60 -0.30 -1.66
C ARG A 221 13.14 -0.04 -1.28
N ASP A 222 12.64 -0.73 -0.24
CA ASP A 222 11.22 -0.84 0.10
C ASP A 222 10.92 -0.71 1.60
N MET A 223 11.90 -0.33 2.43
CA MET A 223 11.73 -0.28 3.89
C MET A 223 10.53 0.58 4.35
N ILE A 224 10.35 1.74 3.71
CA ILE A 224 9.18 2.58 3.94
C ILE A 224 7.94 2.04 3.20
N THR A 225 7.98 1.84 1.88
CA THR A 225 6.79 1.48 1.06
C THR A 225 6.17 0.13 1.41
N GLY A 226 6.92 -0.75 2.06
CA GLY A 226 6.42 -1.97 2.69
C GLY A 226 5.68 -2.94 1.75
N VAL A 227 5.96 -2.89 0.45
CA VAL A 227 5.30 -3.78 -0.54
C VAL A 227 5.60 -5.23 -0.20
N THR A 228 6.87 -5.50 0.09
CA THR A 228 7.43 -6.83 0.30
C THR A 228 7.26 -7.27 1.76
N PRO A 229 6.90 -8.53 2.04
CA PRO A 229 6.98 -9.05 3.39
C PRO A 229 8.43 -9.07 3.90
N GLU A 230 9.42 -9.23 3.00
CA GLU A 230 10.84 -9.24 3.35
C GLU A 230 11.30 -7.90 3.97
N ALA A 231 10.92 -6.74 3.41
CA ALA A 231 11.25 -5.44 3.99
C ALA A 231 10.43 -5.14 5.25
N ARG A 232 9.12 -5.47 5.25
CA ARG A 232 8.25 -5.24 6.42
C ARG A 232 8.71 -5.97 7.66
N ILE A 233 9.25 -7.18 7.54
CA ILE A 233 9.81 -7.91 8.68
C ILE A 233 10.97 -7.15 9.32
N ILE A 234 11.80 -6.44 8.55
CA ILE A 234 12.90 -5.63 9.09
C ILE A 234 12.38 -4.33 9.73
N ARG A 235 11.45 -3.64 9.06
CA ARG A 235 10.72 -2.47 9.57
C ARG A 235 10.05 -2.75 10.93
N ASP A 236 9.35 -3.88 11.02
CA ASP A 236 8.60 -4.27 12.22
C ASP A 236 9.56 -4.70 13.34
N LEU A 237 10.62 -5.44 13.02
CA LEU A 237 11.63 -5.86 14.00
C LEU A 237 12.45 -4.71 14.57
N SER A 238 12.65 -3.59 13.85
CA SER A 238 13.48 -2.49 14.35
C SER A 238 12.91 -1.89 15.63
N GLY A 239 11.59 -1.72 15.72
CA GLY A 239 10.91 -1.23 16.93
C GLY A 239 10.91 -2.22 18.09
N VAL A 240 10.97 -3.53 17.81
CA VAL A 240 11.00 -4.56 18.87
C VAL A 240 12.43 -4.80 19.40
N ILE A 241 13.43 -4.80 18.52
CA ILE A 241 14.83 -5.04 18.84
C ILE A 241 15.53 -3.79 19.38
N GLN A 242 15.22 -2.61 18.81
CA GLN A 242 15.87 -1.33 19.08
C GLN A 242 17.41 -1.42 19.11
N PRO A 243 18.05 -1.89 18.02
CA PRO A 243 19.49 -2.16 17.99
C PRO A 243 20.30 -0.90 18.29
N THR A 244 21.36 -0.98 19.10
CA THR A 244 22.36 0.09 19.17
C THR A 244 23.37 -0.03 18.04
N PHE A 245 23.56 -1.25 17.51
CA PHE A 245 24.45 -1.54 16.39
C PHE A 245 23.82 -2.54 15.41
N TYR A 246 23.89 -2.23 14.10
CA TYR A 246 23.28 -3.02 13.02
C TYR A 246 24.22 -3.22 11.82
N VAL A 247 24.23 -4.43 11.26
CA VAL A 247 25.02 -4.75 10.05
C VAL A 247 24.15 -5.51 9.03
N ASP A 248 24.13 -5.07 7.77
CA ASP A 248 23.49 -5.79 6.66
C ASP A 248 24.54 -6.42 5.72
N LEU A 249 24.43 -7.72 5.47
CA LEU A 249 25.44 -8.54 4.80
C LEU A 249 25.06 -8.87 3.35
N HIS A 250 25.78 -8.27 2.40
CA HIS A 250 25.52 -8.21 0.95
C HIS A 250 26.70 -8.72 0.07
N GLY A 251 26.57 -8.62 -1.25
CA GLY A 251 27.66 -8.83 -2.21
C GLY A 251 27.36 -8.37 -3.67
N TYR A 252 28.32 -7.96 -4.49
CA TYR A 252 29.76 -8.10 -4.31
C TYR A 252 30.52 -6.98 -5.01
N THR A 253 31.34 -6.25 -4.26
CA THR A 253 32.04 -5.03 -4.72
C THR A 253 33.44 -5.27 -5.32
N ASN A 254 33.86 -6.52 -5.53
CA ASN A 254 35.20 -6.97 -6.00
C ASN A 254 36.36 -6.74 -5.01
N VAL A 255 36.15 -5.94 -3.97
CA VAL A 255 36.94 -5.76 -2.74
C VAL A 255 35.92 -5.64 -1.62
N LEU A 256 36.22 -6.08 -0.40
CA LEU A 256 35.34 -5.84 0.74
C LEU A 256 35.03 -4.34 0.84
N GLN A 257 33.75 -3.98 0.94
CA GLN A 257 33.32 -2.61 1.18
C GLN A 257 32.51 -2.57 2.47
N ILE A 258 32.85 -1.63 3.36
CA ILE A 258 32.20 -1.42 4.67
C ILE A 258 31.77 0.04 4.73
N GLU A 259 30.52 0.30 5.10
CA GLU A 259 29.83 1.56 4.78
C GLU A 259 29.30 2.29 6.01
N PRO A 260 29.60 3.59 6.13
CA PRO A 260 28.67 4.59 6.66
C PRO A 260 28.38 5.68 5.60
N CYS A 261 28.27 5.25 4.33
CA CYS A 261 28.19 6.02 3.08
C CYS A 261 29.28 7.07 2.89
N GLY A 262 29.23 7.76 1.75
CA GLY A 262 29.91 9.04 1.54
C GLY A 262 28.88 10.07 1.06
N PRO A 263 29.32 11.31 0.77
CA PRO A 263 28.40 12.35 0.33
C PRO A 263 27.78 12.04 -1.06
N PRO A 264 26.53 12.47 -1.31
CA PRO A 264 25.68 13.27 -0.42
C PRO A 264 25.10 12.48 0.76
N HIS A 265 24.97 13.18 1.88
CA HIS A 265 24.54 12.64 3.17
C HIS A 265 23.12 13.11 3.50
N GLY A 266 22.24 12.21 3.95
CA GLY A 266 20.82 12.50 4.22
C GLY A 266 20.62 13.51 5.35
N GLU A 267 19.65 14.41 5.22
CA GLU A 267 19.64 15.67 6.00
C GLU A 267 19.12 15.54 7.44
N ASN A 268 18.62 14.36 7.84
CA ASN A 268 17.81 14.17 9.06
C ASN A 268 18.49 13.27 10.12
N TYR A 269 19.77 12.90 9.96
CA TYR A 269 20.51 12.07 10.93
C TYR A 269 21.34 12.92 11.92
N GLU A 270 21.45 12.47 13.18
CA GLU A 270 22.30 13.06 14.22
C GLU A 270 23.77 12.61 14.02
N TYR A 271 24.44 13.13 12.99
CA TYR A 271 25.78 12.67 12.57
C TYR A 271 26.86 12.77 13.64
N ASP A 272 26.76 13.68 14.61
CA ASP A 272 27.70 13.81 15.73
C ASP A 272 27.64 12.63 16.73
N LEU A 273 26.58 11.81 16.65
CA LEU A 273 26.43 10.57 17.42
C LEU A 273 26.59 9.32 16.55
N PHE A 274 26.24 9.41 15.26
CA PHE A 274 26.29 8.29 14.32
C PHE A 274 27.70 8.05 13.74
N LEU A 275 28.26 9.04 13.04
CA LEU A 275 29.45 8.86 12.19
C LEU A 275 30.72 8.46 12.97
N PRO A 276 31.02 9.01 14.16
CA PRO A 276 32.25 8.68 14.91
C PRO A 276 32.42 7.18 15.14
N HIS A 277 31.34 6.50 15.53
CA HIS A 277 31.34 5.05 15.76
C HIS A 277 31.16 4.25 14.47
N ALA A 278 30.31 4.70 13.53
CA ALA A 278 30.07 3.99 12.28
C ALA A 278 31.32 3.89 11.38
N TYR A 279 32.19 4.91 11.40
CA TYR A 279 33.44 4.92 10.66
C TYR A 279 34.58 4.18 11.37
N GLU A 280 34.73 4.30 12.70
CA GLU A 280 35.77 3.56 13.43
C GLU A 280 35.50 2.05 13.45
N ALA A 281 34.24 1.61 13.52
CA ALA A 281 33.88 0.21 13.32
C ALA A 281 34.34 -0.30 11.94
N ALA A 282 34.14 0.51 10.89
CA ALA A 282 34.60 0.18 9.54
C ALA A 282 36.14 0.10 9.42
N LEU A 283 36.87 0.93 10.17
CA LEU A 283 38.34 0.87 10.25
C LEU A 283 38.83 -0.36 11.02
N ALA A 284 38.18 -0.74 12.12
CA ALA A 284 38.50 -1.96 12.86
C ALA A 284 38.32 -3.22 11.99
N ILE A 285 37.22 -3.28 11.23
CA ILE A 285 36.95 -4.37 10.27
C ILE A 285 37.97 -4.36 9.12
N GLU A 286 38.41 -3.19 8.63
CA GLU A 286 39.50 -3.09 7.66
C GLU A 286 40.81 -3.67 8.23
N GLU A 287 41.20 -3.30 9.45
CA GLU A 287 42.41 -3.81 10.11
C GLU A 287 42.35 -5.35 10.26
N ALA A 288 41.25 -5.88 10.80
CA ALA A 288 41.08 -7.33 10.99
C ALA A 288 41.19 -8.12 9.67
N VAL A 289 40.52 -7.68 8.60
CA VAL A 289 40.53 -8.36 7.29
C VAL A 289 41.85 -8.14 6.53
N VAL A 290 42.58 -7.05 6.80
CA VAL A 290 43.94 -6.83 6.32
C VAL A 290 44.92 -7.78 7.01
N ASP A 291 44.93 -7.86 8.34
CA ASP A 291 45.91 -8.64 9.10
C ASP A 291 45.67 -10.16 8.97
N ALA A 292 44.41 -10.59 8.89
CA ALA A 292 44.05 -11.98 8.61
C ALA A 292 44.54 -12.46 7.23
N ASN A 293 44.68 -11.54 6.26
CA ASN A 293 45.33 -11.76 4.96
C ASN A 293 44.81 -13.03 4.21
N ILE A 294 43.48 -13.21 4.19
CA ILE A 294 42.82 -14.46 3.78
C ILE A 294 43.24 -14.89 2.36
N PRO A 295 43.75 -16.12 2.15
CA PRO A 295 44.24 -16.56 0.84
C PRO A 295 43.16 -16.56 -0.26
N GLY A 296 43.25 -15.59 -1.16
CA GLY A 296 42.31 -15.40 -2.27
C GLY A 296 41.38 -14.19 -2.10
N ASN A 297 41.37 -13.55 -0.93
CA ASN A 297 40.70 -12.28 -0.71
C ASN A 297 41.28 -11.16 -1.61
N THR A 298 40.50 -10.10 -1.81
CA THR A 298 40.87 -8.94 -2.61
C THR A 298 40.89 -7.65 -1.80
N TYR A 299 41.87 -6.80 -2.14
CA TYR A 299 42.25 -5.57 -1.47
C TYR A 299 42.27 -4.41 -2.48
N LEU A 300 42.18 -3.16 -1.98
CA LEU A 300 42.08 -1.96 -2.81
C LEU A 300 43.47 -1.42 -3.18
N THR A 301 43.73 -1.16 -4.46
CA THR A 301 44.96 -0.49 -4.92
C THR A 301 44.88 1.04 -4.82
N GLU A 302 46.03 1.71 -4.84
CA GLU A 302 46.17 3.18 -5.00
C GLU A 302 45.40 3.76 -6.19
N ASN A 303 45.02 2.92 -7.18
CA ASN A 303 44.26 3.31 -8.37
C ASN A 303 42.82 2.78 -8.37
N GLY A 304 42.26 2.49 -7.19
CA GLY A 304 40.85 2.09 -7.02
C GLY A 304 40.48 0.73 -7.60
N SER A 305 41.45 -0.17 -7.81
CA SER A 305 41.24 -1.48 -8.42
C SER A 305 41.32 -2.61 -7.39
N ALA A 306 40.67 -3.74 -7.67
CA ALA A 306 40.82 -4.96 -6.90
C ALA A 306 42.15 -5.68 -7.21
N THR A 307 42.81 -6.21 -6.17
CA THR A 307 44.01 -7.04 -6.29
C THR A 307 44.03 -8.13 -5.22
N THR A 308 44.60 -9.31 -5.51
CA THR A 308 44.83 -10.38 -4.50
C THR A 308 46.17 -10.24 -3.77
N THR A 309 46.96 -9.20 -4.08
CA THR A 309 48.09 -8.77 -3.24
C THR A 309 47.54 -7.86 -2.16
N ASN A 310 47.69 -8.23 -0.89
CA ASN A 310 47.32 -7.36 0.23
C ASN A 310 48.07 -6.03 0.18
N THR A 311 47.31 -4.94 0.14
CA THR A 311 47.77 -3.54 0.04
C THR A 311 47.72 -2.79 1.38
N GLY A 312 47.16 -3.40 2.42
CA GLY A 312 46.81 -2.71 3.66
C GLY A 312 45.52 -1.90 3.59
N LYS A 313 44.64 -2.16 2.61
CA LYS A 313 43.34 -1.49 2.45
C LYS A 313 42.24 -2.39 1.88
N VAL A 314 41.02 -2.21 2.39
CA VAL A 314 39.76 -2.58 1.73
C VAL A 314 39.13 -1.29 1.17
N LYS A 315 37.80 -1.19 1.01
CA LYS A 315 37.13 0.05 0.63
C LYS A 315 36.18 0.53 1.75
N ILE A 316 36.22 1.80 2.08
CA ILE A 316 35.23 2.46 2.95
C ILE A 316 34.68 3.69 2.20
N PRO A 317 33.39 3.74 1.79
CA PRO A 317 32.85 4.80 0.94
C PRO A 317 33.13 6.22 1.45
N TYR A 318 32.87 6.51 2.73
CA TYR A 318 33.14 7.81 3.37
C TYR A 318 34.52 8.41 3.01
N ARG A 319 35.54 7.54 3.01
CA ARG A 319 36.95 7.84 2.75
C ARG A 319 37.33 7.73 1.27
N ASP A 320 36.81 6.72 0.58
CA ASP A 320 37.31 6.28 -0.73
C ASP A 320 36.37 6.65 -1.90
N ILE A 321 35.16 7.20 -1.64
CA ILE A 321 34.13 7.64 -2.61
C ILE A 321 33.45 8.93 -2.11
N ARG A 322 33.84 10.09 -2.66
CA ARG A 322 33.35 11.42 -2.24
C ARG A 322 32.27 12.02 -3.18
N SER A 323 31.48 11.17 -3.83
CA SER A 323 30.29 11.52 -4.66
C SER A 323 29.57 10.25 -5.10
N GLY A 324 28.24 10.27 -5.18
CA GLY A 324 27.46 9.22 -5.84
C GLY A 324 27.47 7.85 -5.14
N TRP A 325 27.66 7.82 -3.82
CA TRP A 325 27.41 6.66 -2.96
C TRP A 325 26.78 7.13 -1.64
N ASP A 326 25.51 7.52 -1.72
CA ASP A 326 24.75 8.21 -0.68
C ASP A 326 24.07 7.30 0.35
N ASP A 327 23.76 7.87 1.53
CA ASP A 327 22.81 7.36 2.53
C ASP A 327 21.47 8.14 2.53
N TRP A 328 21.23 8.88 1.45
CA TRP A 328 20.23 9.93 1.38
C TRP A 328 18.77 9.44 1.57
N PRO A 329 18.27 8.42 0.84
CA PRO A 329 16.88 8.01 0.98
C PRO A 329 16.66 7.03 2.14
N PRO A 330 15.55 7.14 2.91
CA PRO A 330 15.25 6.30 4.08
C PRO A 330 14.81 4.86 3.74
N ILE A 331 15.19 4.34 2.56
CA ILE A 331 14.64 3.10 1.97
C ILE A 331 15.63 1.92 1.92
N PHE A 332 16.91 2.19 2.15
CA PHE A 332 17.94 1.16 2.31
C PHE A 332 17.89 0.64 3.76
N THR A 333 18.22 -0.63 4.00
CA THR A 333 18.06 -1.22 5.35
C THR A 333 18.86 -0.49 6.43
N PRO A 334 20.19 -0.28 6.28
CA PRO A 334 20.98 0.35 7.33
C PRO A 334 20.54 1.78 7.61
N GLN A 335 20.25 2.55 6.56
CA GLN A 335 19.74 3.92 6.63
C GLN A 335 18.38 4.01 7.35
N PHE A 336 17.44 3.09 7.06
CA PHE A 336 16.19 2.98 7.82
C PHE A 336 16.43 2.68 9.31
N ILE A 337 17.38 1.78 9.61
CA ILE A 337 17.71 1.40 10.99
C ILE A 337 18.48 2.51 11.73
N ALA A 338 19.26 3.35 11.04
CA ALA A 338 19.93 4.51 11.63
C ALA A 338 18.92 5.53 12.19
N TYR A 339 17.79 5.76 11.48
CA TYR A 339 16.67 6.56 11.99
C TYR A 339 15.99 5.97 13.24
N GLN A 340 16.22 4.69 13.57
CA GLN A 340 15.73 4.03 14.78
C GLN A 340 16.76 4.11 15.94
N GLY A 341 17.72 5.04 15.88
CA GLY A 341 18.69 5.30 16.94
C GLY A 341 19.86 4.30 16.97
N ALA A 342 20.25 3.74 15.82
CA ALA A 342 21.31 2.74 15.70
C ALA A 342 22.55 3.27 14.99
N ILE A 343 23.73 2.77 15.37
CA ILE A 343 24.94 2.83 14.54
C ILE A 343 24.87 1.70 13.52
N THR A 344 25.10 1.98 12.23
CA THR A 344 24.81 1.00 11.16
C THR A 344 25.91 0.89 10.12
N ASN A 345 26.20 -0.33 9.65
CA ASN A 345 27.07 -0.55 8.49
C ASN A 345 26.45 -1.48 7.42
N THR A 346 26.49 -1.05 6.16
CA THR A 346 26.33 -1.94 5.00
C THR A 346 27.66 -2.64 4.74
N VAL A 347 27.64 -3.97 4.55
CA VAL A 347 28.85 -4.75 4.24
C VAL A 347 28.68 -5.55 2.95
N GLU A 348 29.49 -5.21 1.96
CA GLU A 348 29.48 -5.79 0.62
C GLU A 348 30.70 -6.73 0.44
N LEU A 349 30.43 -8.05 0.38
CA LEU A 349 31.48 -9.08 0.38
C LEU A 349 32.28 -9.11 -0.95
N PRO A 350 33.58 -9.45 -0.93
CA PRO A 350 34.48 -9.21 -2.06
C PRO A 350 34.17 -10.03 -3.32
N LEU A 351 34.00 -11.36 -3.22
CA LEU A 351 34.15 -12.24 -4.38
C LEU A 351 32.82 -12.67 -5.02
N GLY A 352 32.50 -12.01 -6.13
CA GLY A 352 31.30 -12.26 -6.92
C GLY A 352 31.21 -13.62 -7.63
N ARG A 353 30.06 -13.79 -8.30
CA ARG A 353 29.62 -15.03 -8.97
C ARG A 353 30.28 -15.23 -10.33
N THR A 354 30.52 -16.48 -10.71
CA THR A 354 31.11 -16.85 -12.00
C THR A 354 30.37 -18.00 -12.69
N ASN A 355 30.64 -18.22 -13.98
CA ASN A 355 30.16 -19.38 -14.74
C ASN A 355 30.90 -20.70 -14.42
N ASN A 356 31.66 -20.77 -13.33
CA ASN A 356 32.42 -21.95 -12.92
C ASN A 356 32.11 -22.32 -11.45
N ALA A 357 31.35 -23.40 -11.25
CA ALA A 357 30.94 -23.85 -9.92
C ALA A 357 32.12 -24.09 -8.94
N ALA A 358 33.26 -24.58 -9.42
CA ALA A 358 34.44 -24.78 -8.56
C ALA A 358 35.11 -23.45 -8.15
N GLN A 359 35.01 -22.42 -8.98
CA GLN A 359 35.44 -21.06 -8.61
C GLN A 359 34.41 -20.41 -7.67
N ASN A 360 33.11 -20.65 -7.87
CA ASN A 360 32.08 -20.16 -6.96
C ASN A 360 32.26 -20.73 -5.56
N GLN A 361 32.49 -22.04 -5.43
CA GLN A 361 32.77 -22.71 -4.16
C GLN A 361 34.03 -22.15 -3.49
N ALA A 362 35.11 -21.89 -4.25
CA ALA A 362 36.31 -21.25 -3.71
C ALA A 362 36.07 -19.79 -3.27
N ASN A 363 35.30 -19.02 -4.04
CA ASN A 363 34.93 -17.64 -3.71
C ASN A 363 34.04 -17.61 -2.45
N THR A 364 33.12 -18.57 -2.29
CA THR A 364 32.24 -18.70 -1.12
C THR A 364 33.04 -18.96 0.15
N LEU A 365 34.02 -19.89 0.12
CA LEU A 365 34.88 -20.14 1.28
C LEU A 365 35.69 -18.91 1.73
N VAL A 366 36.11 -18.05 0.79
CA VAL A 366 36.78 -16.78 1.12
C VAL A 366 35.79 -15.75 1.66
N ASN A 367 34.62 -15.59 1.02
CA ASN A 367 33.58 -14.66 1.47
C ASN A 367 33.05 -15.00 2.86
N VAL A 368 32.87 -16.29 3.20
CA VAL A 368 32.44 -16.74 4.53
C VAL A 368 33.50 -16.40 5.58
N ALA A 369 34.78 -16.70 5.32
CA ALA A 369 35.87 -16.33 6.24
C ALA A 369 36.04 -14.80 6.41
N VAL A 370 35.64 -14.00 5.41
CA VAL A 370 35.56 -12.53 5.54
C VAL A 370 34.32 -12.11 6.34
N ALA A 371 33.16 -12.74 6.13
CA ALA A 371 31.94 -12.47 6.88
C ALA A 371 32.05 -12.84 8.37
N GLU A 372 32.70 -13.97 8.69
CA GLU A 372 33.01 -14.38 10.07
C GLU A 372 33.83 -13.28 10.77
N LEU A 373 34.92 -12.80 10.16
CA LEU A 373 35.72 -11.69 10.71
C LEU A 373 34.94 -10.37 10.85
N VAL A 374 34.07 -10.04 9.90
CA VAL A 374 33.18 -8.87 10.00
C VAL A 374 32.30 -8.99 11.25
N ILE A 375 31.65 -10.14 11.44
CA ILE A 375 30.73 -10.37 12.56
C ILE A 375 31.49 -10.34 13.90
N GLU A 376 32.60 -11.07 14.00
CA GLU A 376 33.47 -11.09 15.18
C GLU A 376 33.95 -9.69 15.54
N THR A 377 34.50 -8.94 14.58
CA THR A 377 35.05 -7.60 14.82
C THR A 377 33.95 -6.58 15.16
N SER A 378 32.76 -6.69 14.56
CA SER A 378 31.61 -5.85 14.94
C SER A 378 31.14 -6.10 16.37
N VAL A 379 31.10 -7.37 16.82
CA VAL A 379 30.74 -7.69 18.20
C VAL A 379 31.82 -7.21 19.17
N ASP A 380 33.11 -7.46 18.89
CA ASP A 380 34.21 -6.96 19.71
C ASP A 380 34.22 -5.42 19.79
N TYR A 381 33.90 -4.73 18.70
CA TYR A 381 33.77 -3.28 18.67
C TYR A 381 32.63 -2.78 19.57
N VAL A 382 31.45 -3.39 19.50
CA VAL A 382 30.33 -3.03 20.38
C VAL A 382 30.66 -3.34 21.84
N VAL A 383 31.22 -4.51 22.13
CA VAL A 383 31.61 -4.91 23.49
C VAL A 383 32.66 -3.95 24.09
N GLY A 384 33.54 -3.39 23.25
CA GLY A 384 34.52 -2.38 23.65
C GLY A 384 33.95 -0.95 23.85
N ASN A 385 32.76 -0.65 23.32
CA ASN A 385 32.20 0.72 23.27
C ASN A 385 30.74 0.83 23.79
N ALA A 386 30.20 -0.24 24.40
CA ALA A 386 28.76 -0.39 24.65
C ALA A 386 28.10 0.75 25.45
N GLU A 387 28.82 1.30 26.43
CA GLU A 387 28.38 2.45 27.24
C GLU A 387 28.11 3.67 26.35
N ALA A 388 29.09 4.07 25.52
CA ALA A 388 28.96 5.19 24.58
C ALA A 388 27.93 4.94 23.46
N LEU A 389 27.81 3.69 22.98
CA LEU A 389 26.81 3.33 21.96
C LEU A 389 25.37 3.41 22.51
N LEU A 390 25.17 3.06 23.78
CA LEU A 390 23.89 3.20 24.48
C LEU A 390 23.59 4.67 24.83
N GLU A 391 24.58 5.41 25.34
CA GLU A 391 24.48 6.87 25.58
C GLU A 391 24.11 7.62 24.30
N ASN A 392 24.69 7.27 23.15
CA ASN A 392 24.35 7.89 21.86
C ASN A 392 22.90 7.60 21.44
N GLN A 393 22.41 6.37 21.59
CA GLN A 393 20.99 6.06 21.31
C GLN A 393 20.05 6.87 22.22
N ILE A 394 20.35 6.92 23.52
CA ILE A 394 19.59 7.70 24.50
C ILE A 394 19.60 9.20 24.13
N GLU A 395 20.76 9.77 23.78
CA GLU A 395 20.87 11.18 23.39
C GLU A 395 20.11 11.49 22.07
N ILE A 396 20.08 10.58 21.08
CA ILE A 396 19.25 10.74 19.86
C ILE A 396 17.78 10.92 20.25
N PHE A 397 17.24 9.98 21.03
CA PHE A 397 15.83 10.01 21.44
C PHE A 397 15.52 11.19 22.38
N ARG A 398 16.45 11.53 23.28
CA ARG A 398 16.32 12.67 24.20
C ARG A 398 16.39 14.03 23.51
N ARG A 399 17.18 14.19 22.44
CA ARG A 399 17.11 15.38 21.55
C ARG A 399 15.77 15.44 20.81
N GLY A 400 15.22 14.27 20.47
CA GLY A 400 13.88 14.08 19.89
C GLY A 400 12.78 14.65 20.77
N ASP A 401 12.58 14.02 21.93
CA ASP A 401 11.62 14.42 22.98
C ASP A 401 11.80 15.88 23.43
N ALA A 402 13.05 16.35 23.60
CA ALA A 402 13.32 17.74 24.00
C ALA A 402 13.11 18.78 22.88
N GLY A 403 12.80 18.36 21.65
CA GLY A 403 12.59 19.26 20.52
C GLY A 403 13.84 20.02 20.05
N GLU A 404 15.03 19.48 20.27
CA GLU A 404 16.29 20.16 19.94
C GLU A 404 16.49 20.30 18.42
N GLU A 405 17.04 21.45 18.02
CA GLU A 405 17.58 21.68 16.67
C GLU A 405 18.64 20.61 16.34
N LEU A 406 18.65 20.14 15.09
CA LEU A 406 19.61 19.13 14.62
C LEU A 406 21.06 19.64 14.74
N ARG A 407 21.95 18.84 15.35
CA ARG A 407 23.34 19.27 15.57
C ARG A 407 24.22 19.04 14.34
N THR A 408 24.41 20.09 13.55
CA THR A 408 25.28 20.07 12.37
C THR A 408 26.77 20.11 12.74
N ILE A 409 27.55 19.12 12.28
CA ILE A 409 29.01 19.18 12.31
C ILE A 409 29.50 20.17 11.25
N ALA A 410 30.29 21.18 11.64
CA ALA A 410 30.90 22.12 10.69
C ALA A 410 32.05 21.49 9.90
N ALA A 411 32.28 21.92 8.65
CA ALA A 411 33.55 21.68 7.97
C ALA A 411 34.72 22.26 8.79
N ASP A 412 35.87 21.59 8.80
CA ASP A 412 37.02 21.88 9.69
C ASP A 412 36.67 21.85 11.21
N ALA A 413 35.70 21.04 11.65
CA ALA A 413 35.38 20.90 13.09
C ALA A 413 36.57 20.38 13.92
N ASP A 414 36.70 20.90 15.15
CA ASP A 414 37.65 20.36 16.14
C ASP A 414 37.03 19.10 16.77
N PRO A 415 37.54 17.88 16.48
CA PRO A 415 36.93 16.64 16.97
C PRO A 415 36.98 16.54 18.49
N THR A 416 37.84 17.30 19.19
CA THR A 416 37.85 17.32 20.66
C THR A 416 36.61 17.99 21.27
N THR A 417 35.71 18.52 20.44
CA THR A 417 34.40 19.06 20.86
C THR A 417 33.23 18.10 20.63
N ILE A 418 33.45 16.95 19.97
CA ILE A 418 32.44 15.92 19.66
C ILE A 418 32.81 14.62 20.42
N PRO A 419 31.90 14.01 21.20
CA PRO A 419 32.20 12.74 21.87
C PRO A 419 32.44 11.57 20.90
N GLY A 420 33.26 10.61 21.33
CA GLY A 420 33.55 9.38 20.57
C GLY A 420 34.92 9.41 19.85
N PRO A 421 35.11 8.53 18.84
CA PRO A 421 36.32 8.48 18.01
C PRO A 421 36.54 9.75 17.16
N ASP A 422 37.79 10.09 16.83
CA ASP A 422 38.16 11.32 16.09
C ASP A 422 38.59 11.08 14.62
N GLN A 423 38.71 9.82 14.21
CA GLN A 423 39.26 9.37 12.92
C GLN A 423 38.53 9.91 11.69
N TRP A 424 37.25 10.27 11.83
CA TRP A 424 36.39 10.78 10.75
C TRP A 424 36.71 12.24 10.37
N ALA A 425 37.29 13.03 11.29
CA ALA A 425 37.44 14.48 11.14
C ALA A 425 38.55 14.91 10.16
N ASP A 426 39.52 14.03 9.88
CA ASP A 426 40.55 14.23 8.83
C ASP A 426 39.96 14.17 7.39
N ILE A 427 38.67 13.82 7.26
CA ILE A 427 37.93 13.65 6.00
C ILE A 427 36.74 14.62 5.87
N TRP A 428 36.13 15.05 6.98
CA TRP A 428 34.90 15.84 7.01
C TRP A 428 35.09 17.25 6.44
N ASP A 429 34.50 17.51 5.27
CA ASP A 429 34.65 18.74 4.49
C ASP A 429 33.29 19.36 4.11
N GLU A 430 33.28 20.44 3.31
CA GLU A 430 32.03 21.13 2.91
C GLU A 430 31.01 20.24 2.17
N THR A 431 31.43 19.09 1.63
CA THR A 431 30.56 18.15 0.91
C THR A 431 29.75 17.24 1.82
N ASP A 432 30.11 17.11 3.11
CA ASP A 432 29.40 16.29 4.10
C ASP A 432 28.37 17.07 4.94
N VAL A 433 28.35 18.40 4.87
CA VAL A 433 27.55 19.25 5.78
C VAL A 433 26.09 19.37 5.32
N TYR A 434 25.21 18.52 5.83
CA TYR A 434 23.75 18.60 5.62
C TYR A 434 23.01 18.84 6.93
N ARG A 435 21.78 19.39 6.83
CA ARG A 435 20.88 19.61 7.97
C ARG A 435 19.45 19.80 7.49
N ALA A 436 18.49 19.29 8.25
CA ALA A 436 17.10 19.73 8.21
C ALA A 436 16.87 20.92 9.17
N GLU A 437 15.77 21.64 8.97
CA GLU A 437 15.14 22.46 10.01
C GLU A 437 13.81 21.79 10.38
N PHE A 438 13.54 21.59 11.66
CA PHE A 438 12.34 20.88 12.12
C PHE A 438 11.21 21.87 12.44
N PRO A 439 9.96 21.66 11.96
CA PRO A 439 8.81 22.42 12.39
C PRO A 439 8.43 22.07 13.84
N ARG A 440 7.47 22.78 14.44
CA ARG A 440 6.91 22.35 15.74
C ARG A 440 6.09 21.07 15.57
N GLY A 441 5.35 20.96 14.47
CA GLY A 441 4.57 19.77 14.12
C GLY A 441 4.15 19.77 12.67
N TYR A 442 3.56 18.67 12.23
CA TYR A 442 2.74 18.60 11.02
C TYR A 442 1.28 18.36 11.40
N VAL A 443 0.37 19.09 10.75
CA VAL A 443 -1.07 18.90 10.87
C VAL A 443 -1.58 18.26 9.58
N ILE A 444 -2.27 17.13 9.72
CA ILE A 444 -3.02 16.50 8.63
C ILE A 444 -4.49 16.89 8.84
N PRO A 445 -5.01 17.92 8.15
CA PRO A 445 -6.40 18.35 8.27
C PRO A 445 -7.37 17.23 7.89
N MET A 446 -8.59 17.31 8.44
CA MET A 446 -9.71 16.44 8.08
C MET A 446 -10.96 17.25 7.73
N GLY A 447 -11.96 16.61 7.11
CA GLY A 447 -13.18 17.27 6.67
C GLY A 447 -12.96 18.16 5.45
N ALA A 448 -13.63 19.31 5.36
CA ALA A 448 -13.65 20.15 4.16
C ALA A 448 -12.32 20.90 3.87
N ALA A 449 -11.31 20.75 4.72
CA ALA A 449 -9.95 21.28 4.53
C ALA A 449 -8.94 20.20 4.09
N GLN A 450 -9.44 19.05 3.60
CA GLN A 450 -8.65 17.89 3.19
C GLN A 450 -9.15 17.37 1.85
N ARG A 451 -8.28 17.35 0.84
CA ARG A 451 -8.50 16.85 -0.53
C ARG A 451 -8.99 15.41 -0.54
N SER A 452 -8.48 14.56 0.34
CA SER A 452 -8.80 13.13 0.40
C SER A 452 -8.67 12.56 1.81
N THR A 453 -9.80 12.26 2.46
CA THR A 453 -9.83 11.77 3.84
C THR A 453 -9.30 10.34 3.98
N THR A 454 -9.44 9.52 2.94
CA THR A 454 -8.89 8.15 2.87
C THR A 454 -7.39 8.15 2.64
N ASP A 455 -6.86 9.04 1.79
CA ASP A 455 -5.41 9.20 1.64
C ASP A 455 -4.77 9.78 2.92
N ALA A 456 -5.47 10.67 3.64
CA ALA A 456 -5.03 11.18 4.95
C ALA A 456 -4.98 10.09 6.03
N ALA A 457 -6.02 9.26 6.15
CA ALA A 457 -6.02 8.11 7.06
C ALA A 457 -4.88 7.12 6.69
N ARG A 458 -4.73 6.81 5.40
CA ARG A 458 -3.67 5.95 4.87
C ARG A 458 -2.26 6.51 5.09
N LEU A 459 -2.08 7.83 5.09
CA LEU A 459 -0.79 8.45 5.47
C LEU A 459 -0.51 8.28 6.96
N VAL A 460 -1.52 8.45 7.83
CA VAL A 460 -1.39 8.21 9.28
C VAL A 460 -1.01 6.77 9.60
N ASP A 461 -1.71 5.78 9.02
CA ASP A 461 -1.36 4.36 9.18
C ASP A 461 0.07 4.07 8.73
N GLN A 462 0.52 4.72 7.66
CA GLN A 462 1.88 4.58 7.14
C GLN A 462 2.93 5.16 8.09
N LEU A 463 2.68 6.33 8.67
CA LEU A 463 3.57 6.97 9.65
C LEU A 463 3.71 6.10 10.91
N ILE A 464 2.58 5.67 11.49
CA ILE A 464 2.54 4.80 12.67
C ILE A 464 3.27 3.48 12.38
N ALA A 465 3.07 2.87 11.21
CA ALA A 465 3.75 1.64 10.82
C ALA A 465 5.26 1.79 10.54
N ASN A 466 5.82 3.00 10.53
CA ASN A 466 7.27 3.27 10.55
C ASN A 466 7.76 3.76 11.93
N GLY A 467 6.90 3.73 12.95
CA GLY A 467 7.19 4.10 14.33
C GLY A 467 7.08 5.59 14.65
N VAL A 468 6.55 6.41 13.74
CA VAL A 468 6.28 7.84 13.99
C VAL A 468 5.06 7.95 14.89
N GLU A 469 5.19 8.73 15.96
CA GLU A 469 4.11 8.97 16.91
C GLU A 469 3.12 9.99 16.33
N VAL A 470 1.84 9.59 16.27
CA VAL A 470 0.75 10.42 15.74
C VAL A 470 -0.34 10.56 16.79
N SER A 471 -0.91 11.76 16.91
CA SER A 471 -2.04 12.05 17.78
C SER A 471 -3.21 12.65 16.99
N ARG A 472 -4.40 12.61 17.58
CA ARG A 472 -5.65 13.10 17.00
C ARG A 472 -6.24 14.22 17.86
N ALA A 473 -6.64 15.32 17.24
CA ALA A 473 -7.24 16.45 17.95
C ALA A 473 -8.69 16.14 18.38
N THR A 474 -8.95 16.15 19.69
CA THR A 474 -10.27 15.85 20.29
C THR A 474 -11.25 17.03 20.22
N ALA A 475 -10.76 18.23 19.87
CA ALA A 475 -11.54 19.44 19.63
C ALA A 475 -10.96 20.23 18.44
N ALA A 476 -11.74 21.18 17.90
CA ALA A 476 -11.22 22.12 16.92
C ALA A 476 -10.20 23.08 17.56
N PHE A 477 -9.19 23.48 16.80
CA PHE A 477 -8.06 24.29 17.26
C PHE A 477 -7.66 25.34 16.21
N THR A 478 -6.72 26.22 16.56
CA THR A 478 -6.22 27.25 15.64
C THR A 478 -4.71 27.40 15.79
N ILE A 479 -3.98 27.27 14.68
CA ILE A 479 -2.54 27.54 14.59
C ILE A 479 -2.32 28.52 13.43
N ASP A 480 -1.49 29.55 13.65
CA ASP A 480 -1.16 30.64 12.71
C ASP A 480 -2.35 31.33 12.00
N GLY A 481 -3.54 31.23 12.61
CA GLY A 481 -4.79 31.81 12.11
C GLY A 481 -5.63 30.88 11.25
N VAL A 482 -5.16 29.65 10.98
CA VAL A 482 -5.91 28.58 10.32
C VAL A 482 -6.69 27.78 11.39
N GLU A 483 -8.00 27.62 11.20
CA GLU A 483 -8.85 26.79 12.06
C GLU A 483 -8.91 25.35 11.51
N TYR A 484 -8.58 24.38 12.36
CA TYR A 484 -8.58 22.96 12.04
C TYR A 484 -9.68 22.25 12.84
N PRO A 485 -10.49 21.38 12.22
CA PRO A 485 -11.60 20.72 12.91
C PRO A 485 -11.13 19.59 13.83
N ALA A 486 -11.98 19.26 14.80
CA ALA A 486 -11.82 18.06 15.63
C ALA A 486 -11.75 16.80 14.73
N GLY A 487 -10.86 15.89 15.09
CA GLY A 487 -10.57 14.67 14.32
C GLY A 487 -9.41 14.79 13.33
N SER A 488 -8.87 16.00 13.10
CA SER A 488 -7.60 16.21 12.39
C SER A 488 -6.42 15.57 13.15
N TYR A 489 -5.39 15.14 12.44
CA TYR A 489 -4.22 14.49 13.04
C TYR A 489 -3.05 15.47 13.21
N VAL A 490 -2.18 15.17 14.16
CA VAL A 490 -1.02 15.97 14.54
C VAL A 490 0.17 15.02 14.72
N VAL A 491 1.24 15.30 13.99
CA VAL A 491 2.57 14.71 14.22
C VAL A 491 3.36 15.77 14.98
N ASP A 492 3.53 15.58 16.28
CA ASP A 492 4.33 16.47 17.12
C ASP A 492 5.82 16.12 16.94
N MET A 493 6.68 17.09 16.64
CA MET A 493 8.12 16.83 16.40
C MET A 493 8.94 16.66 17.69
N HIS A 494 8.34 16.86 18.86
CA HIS A 494 8.91 16.53 20.17
C HIS A 494 8.67 15.04 20.45
N GLN A 495 9.29 14.18 19.63
CA GLN A 495 9.16 12.72 19.69
C GLN A 495 10.52 12.04 19.39
N PRO A 496 10.77 10.81 19.89
CA PRO A 496 12.07 10.15 19.73
C PRO A 496 12.47 9.94 18.27
N LEU A 497 11.52 9.66 17.37
CA LEU A 497 11.80 9.42 15.95
C LEU A 497 11.61 10.66 15.06
N ARG A 498 11.85 11.88 15.58
CA ARG A 498 11.64 13.13 14.81
C ARG A 498 12.37 13.17 13.44
N GLY A 499 13.53 12.54 13.32
CA GLY A 499 14.23 12.40 12.04
C GLY A 499 13.49 11.55 11.00
N MET A 500 12.85 10.45 11.44
CA MET A 500 11.98 9.63 10.58
C MET A 500 10.69 10.40 10.22
N ALA A 501 10.09 11.10 11.19
CA ALA A 501 8.90 11.92 10.92
C ALA A 501 9.20 12.99 9.85
N ASN A 502 10.33 13.68 9.98
CA ASN A 502 10.72 14.76 9.07
C ASN A 502 11.08 14.24 7.67
N VAL A 503 11.91 13.20 7.53
CA VAL A 503 12.30 12.66 6.20
C VAL A 503 11.12 12.04 5.42
N LEU A 504 9.99 11.81 6.09
CA LEU A 504 8.75 11.35 5.47
C LEU A 504 7.73 12.46 5.17
N LEU A 505 7.84 13.65 5.79
CA LEU A 505 6.82 14.71 5.69
C LEU A 505 7.33 16.06 5.17
N ASP A 506 8.62 16.35 5.34
CA ASP A 506 9.30 17.50 4.74
C ASP A 506 9.28 17.44 3.21
N GLU A 507 9.43 18.58 2.53
CA GLU A 507 9.52 18.63 1.07
C GLU A 507 10.87 18.10 0.55
N GLY A 508 11.95 18.32 1.31
CA GLY A 508 13.33 17.96 0.99
C GLY A 508 14.06 19.02 0.14
N SER A 509 15.40 18.99 0.16
CA SER A 509 16.22 19.95 -0.60
C SER A 509 16.39 19.61 -2.08
N ASP A 510 16.51 20.63 -2.94
CA ASP A 510 17.22 20.53 -4.23
C ASP A 510 18.74 20.46 -3.98
N ILE A 511 19.35 19.33 -4.36
CA ILE A 511 20.79 19.06 -4.24
C ILE A 511 21.51 19.08 -5.60
N SER A 512 20.87 19.55 -6.67
CA SER A 512 21.41 19.60 -8.04
C SER A 512 22.68 20.44 -8.19
N GLU A 513 22.82 21.52 -7.40
CA GLU A 513 24.07 22.31 -7.35
C GLU A 513 25.08 21.77 -6.30
N ARG A 514 24.66 20.87 -5.40
CA ARG A 514 25.51 20.34 -4.31
C ARG A 514 26.35 19.15 -4.76
N VAL A 515 25.79 18.26 -5.58
CA VAL A 515 26.46 17.04 -6.06
C VAL A 515 26.31 16.82 -7.57
N PRO A 516 27.29 16.22 -8.26
CA PRO A 516 27.20 15.95 -9.70
C PRO A 516 26.33 14.74 -10.04
N ASP A 517 26.17 13.78 -9.13
CA ASP A 517 25.39 12.55 -9.30
C ASP A 517 24.83 11.97 -7.99
N MET A 518 23.73 11.23 -8.12
CA MET A 518 23.10 10.40 -7.07
C MET A 518 23.24 8.92 -7.41
N TYR A 519 23.31 8.06 -6.39
CA TYR A 519 23.25 6.60 -6.56
C TYR A 519 21.82 6.12 -6.83
N ASP A 520 20.83 6.70 -6.14
CA ASP A 520 19.42 6.30 -6.23
C ASP A 520 18.47 7.53 -6.09
N ILE A 521 17.25 7.32 -5.56
CA ILE A 521 16.23 8.34 -5.34
C ILE A 521 16.65 9.38 -4.29
N SER A 522 16.29 10.64 -4.55
CA SER A 522 16.76 11.83 -3.83
C SER A 522 15.64 12.73 -3.28
N ALA A 523 14.37 12.38 -3.49
CA ALA A 523 13.23 13.02 -2.85
C ALA A 523 12.18 11.97 -2.47
N TRP A 524 11.50 12.15 -1.34
CA TRP A 524 10.67 11.11 -0.74
C TRP A 524 9.38 11.61 -0.04
N SER A 525 9.11 12.91 -0.03
CA SER A 525 8.00 13.52 0.74
C SER A 525 6.67 12.78 0.56
N LEU A 526 6.21 12.11 1.62
CA LEU A 526 4.89 11.46 1.62
C LEU A 526 3.78 12.51 1.68
N ALA A 527 4.01 13.65 2.34
CA ALA A 527 3.09 14.79 2.32
C ALA A 527 2.72 15.19 0.88
N LEU A 528 3.72 15.41 0.03
CA LEU A 528 3.50 15.79 -1.37
C LEU A 528 3.05 14.60 -2.25
N LEU A 529 3.58 13.39 -2.04
CA LEU A 529 3.43 12.28 -2.99
C LEU A 529 2.40 11.20 -2.61
N TRP A 530 1.84 11.23 -1.40
CA TRP A 530 0.77 10.30 -0.97
C TRP A 530 -0.63 10.92 -1.08
N GLY A 531 -0.75 12.20 -1.41
CA GLY A 531 -2.00 12.86 -1.80
C GLY A 531 -2.93 13.27 -0.65
N ALA A 532 -2.48 13.15 0.60
CA ALA A 532 -3.14 13.83 1.72
C ALA A 532 -2.64 15.28 1.76
N ASP A 533 -3.52 16.25 2.02
CA ASP A 533 -3.06 17.58 2.40
C ASP A 533 -2.37 17.49 3.77
N VAL A 534 -1.18 18.08 3.91
CA VAL A 534 -0.39 18.17 5.14
C VAL A 534 0.14 19.60 5.25
N VAL A 535 0.20 20.13 6.48
CA VAL A 535 0.68 21.50 6.74
C VAL A 535 1.70 21.46 7.89
N ASP A 536 2.91 21.95 7.65
CA ASP A 536 3.89 22.22 8.69
C ASP A 536 3.45 23.41 9.56
N VAL A 537 3.80 23.40 10.86
CA VAL A 537 3.45 24.48 11.78
C VAL A 537 4.60 24.81 12.74
N GLY A 538 4.90 26.10 12.89
CA GLY A 538 5.92 26.62 13.83
C GLY A 538 7.34 26.09 13.62
N SER A 539 8.24 26.35 14.56
CA SER A 539 9.57 25.75 14.67
C SER A 539 9.63 24.76 15.84
N THR A 540 10.49 23.74 15.78
CA THR A 540 10.73 22.83 16.92
C THR A 540 11.09 23.56 18.22
N THR A 541 11.60 24.79 18.15
CA THR A 541 11.94 25.63 19.31
C THR A 541 10.77 26.43 19.89
N ASP A 542 9.58 26.40 19.27
CA ASP A 542 8.37 27.04 19.77
C ASP A 542 7.73 26.26 20.95
N ALA A 543 6.73 26.88 21.58
CA ALA A 543 5.97 26.25 22.66
C ALA A 543 5.14 25.05 22.18
N GLU A 544 4.78 24.17 23.12
CA GLU A 544 3.79 23.09 22.98
C GLU A 544 2.55 23.53 22.19
N LEU A 545 2.11 22.73 21.23
CA LEU A 545 0.97 23.05 20.37
C LEU A 545 -0.32 23.12 21.22
N PRO A 546 -1.08 24.23 21.20
CA PRO A 546 -2.11 24.51 22.22
C PRO A 546 -3.46 23.83 21.93
N MET A 547 -3.47 22.52 21.70
CA MET A 547 -4.66 21.73 21.37
C MET A 547 -4.85 20.51 22.30
N PRO A 548 -6.09 20.03 22.52
CA PRO A 548 -6.34 18.79 23.27
C PRO A 548 -6.27 17.58 22.33
N VAL A 549 -5.25 16.73 22.47
CA VAL A 549 -5.04 15.54 21.63
C VAL A 549 -5.16 14.22 22.40
N GLU A 550 -5.35 13.13 21.66
CA GLU A 550 -5.20 11.75 22.10
C GLU A 550 -4.24 10.99 21.16
N ALA A 551 -3.31 10.20 21.69
CA ALA A 551 -2.42 9.36 20.88
C ALA A 551 -3.21 8.20 20.22
N ILE A 552 -2.78 7.75 19.04
CA ILE A 552 -3.48 6.72 18.25
C ILE A 552 -2.55 5.62 17.72
N GLU A 553 -3.05 4.39 17.66
CA GLU A 553 -2.37 3.20 17.12
C GLU A 553 -2.82 2.85 15.68
N GLU A 554 -3.93 3.43 15.21
CA GLU A 554 -4.48 3.30 13.86
C GLU A 554 -5.22 4.59 13.49
N ALA A 555 -5.35 4.88 12.19
CA ALA A 555 -6.18 5.98 11.72
C ALA A 555 -7.67 5.74 12.03
N ALA A 556 -8.42 6.82 12.28
CA ALA A 556 -9.84 6.69 12.58
C ALA A 556 -10.64 6.24 11.34
N PRO A 557 -11.55 5.24 11.46
CA PRO A 557 -12.33 4.75 10.33
C PRO A 557 -13.10 5.86 9.60
N THR A 558 -12.79 6.04 8.32
CA THR A 558 -13.44 7.02 7.41
C THR A 558 -14.62 6.44 6.64
N GLY A 559 -14.89 5.13 6.78
CA GLY A 559 -15.95 4.42 6.06
C GLY A 559 -17.35 4.81 6.53
N ALA A 560 -18.22 5.19 5.59
CA ALA A 560 -19.61 5.51 5.91
C ALA A 560 -20.56 5.28 4.73
N VAL A 561 -21.76 4.78 5.01
CA VAL A 561 -22.89 4.77 4.08
C VAL A 561 -24.13 5.34 4.77
N PRO A 562 -24.88 6.25 4.13
CA PRO A 562 -26.14 6.76 4.68
C PRO A 562 -27.17 5.64 4.90
N ALA A 563 -28.10 5.83 5.84
CA ALA A 563 -29.20 4.89 6.06
C ALA A 563 -30.29 4.96 4.97
N GLU A 564 -30.42 6.09 4.27
CA GLU A 564 -31.49 6.40 3.32
C GLU A 564 -30.92 7.01 2.01
N GLY A 565 -31.80 7.43 1.08
CA GLY A 565 -31.45 7.93 -0.26
C GLY A 565 -31.79 6.93 -1.36
N ALA A 566 -32.21 7.41 -2.54
CA ALA A 566 -32.57 6.55 -3.67
C ALA A 566 -31.32 6.06 -4.43
N TYR A 567 -30.24 6.83 -4.37
CA TYR A 567 -28.93 6.57 -4.95
C TYR A 567 -27.84 6.92 -3.93
N LEU A 568 -26.61 6.49 -4.22
CA LEU A 568 -25.42 6.75 -3.40
C LEU A 568 -24.31 7.29 -4.30
N GLU A 569 -23.75 8.45 -3.96
CA GLU A 569 -22.63 9.07 -4.68
C GLU A 569 -21.32 8.91 -3.88
N LEU A 570 -20.19 8.81 -4.58
CA LEU A 570 -18.85 8.66 -4.04
C LEU A 570 -17.89 9.57 -4.80
N ALA A 571 -17.25 10.50 -4.07
CA ALA A 571 -16.12 11.28 -4.58
C ALA A 571 -14.92 10.35 -4.84
N THR A 572 -14.18 10.53 -5.94
CA THR A 572 -13.03 9.68 -6.30
C THR A 572 -11.70 10.43 -6.15
N ALA A 573 -11.43 10.84 -4.91
CA ALA A 573 -10.27 11.67 -4.57
C ALA A 573 -8.96 10.88 -4.46
N GLY A 574 -9.01 9.67 -3.92
CA GLY A 574 -7.85 8.86 -3.58
C GLY A 574 -7.82 7.47 -4.20
N ALA A 575 -6.89 6.65 -3.72
CA ALA A 575 -6.69 5.30 -4.23
C ALA A 575 -7.77 4.32 -3.72
N ALA A 576 -8.27 4.52 -2.50
CA ALA A 576 -9.29 3.67 -1.86
C ALA A 576 -10.63 3.68 -2.61
N GLU A 577 -10.96 4.83 -3.19
CA GLU A 577 -12.18 5.06 -3.97
C GLU A 577 -12.18 4.18 -5.23
N TYR A 578 -11.02 4.04 -5.89
CA TYR A 578 -10.89 3.14 -7.05
C TYR A 578 -10.80 1.66 -6.65
N GLN A 579 -10.32 1.33 -5.45
CA GLN A 579 -10.47 -0.03 -4.88
C GLN A 579 -11.95 -0.38 -4.66
N ALA A 580 -12.74 0.56 -4.14
CA ALA A 580 -14.18 0.41 -3.95
C ALA A 580 -14.92 0.29 -5.29
N VAL A 581 -14.64 1.15 -6.27
CA VAL A 581 -15.22 1.08 -7.63
C VAL A 581 -14.92 -0.26 -8.30
N ASN A 582 -13.66 -0.73 -8.30
CA ASN A 582 -13.33 -2.03 -8.88
C ASN A 582 -14.03 -3.19 -8.15
N ALA A 583 -14.12 -3.17 -6.82
CA ALA A 583 -14.80 -4.22 -6.05
C ALA A 583 -16.33 -4.24 -6.28
N LEU A 584 -16.95 -3.09 -6.54
CA LEU A 584 -18.36 -3.00 -6.96
C LEU A 584 -18.57 -3.54 -8.39
N LEU A 585 -17.67 -3.22 -9.32
CA LEU A 585 -17.72 -3.74 -10.69
C LEU A 585 -17.45 -5.25 -10.77
N ASP A 586 -16.51 -5.78 -9.97
CA ASP A 586 -16.28 -7.24 -9.82
C ASP A 586 -17.50 -7.96 -9.19
N ALA A 587 -18.28 -7.28 -8.34
CA ALA A 587 -19.55 -7.77 -7.80
C ALA A 587 -20.72 -7.74 -8.81
N GLY A 588 -20.56 -7.04 -9.94
CA GLY A 588 -21.61 -6.81 -10.94
C GLY A 588 -22.58 -5.68 -10.57
N VAL A 589 -22.20 -4.77 -9.68
CA VAL A 589 -22.95 -3.54 -9.37
C VAL A 589 -22.70 -2.53 -10.50
N PRO A 590 -23.74 -1.99 -11.16
CA PRO A 590 -23.58 -0.90 -12.12
C PRO A 590 -23.06 0.37 -11.43
N VAL A 591 -22.08 1.02 -12.05
CA VAL A 591 -21.47 2.27 -11.59
C VAL A 591 -21.47 3.26 -12.74
N SER A 592 -22.00 4.46 -12.54
CA SER A 592 -21.86 5.58 -13.49
C SER A 592 -20.84 6.59 -12.96
N GLU A 593 -20.01 7.13 -13.84
CA GLU A 593 -19.03 8.21 -13.56
C GLU A 593 -19.50 9.51 -14.24
N PHE A 594 -19.42 10.64 -13.53
CA PHE A 594 -19.71 11.99 -14.03
C PHE A 594 -18.46 12.67 -14.61
N GLU A 595 -18.63 13.83 -15.27
CA GLU A 595 -17.50 14.60 -15.84
C GLU A 595 -16.50 15.10 -14.78
N ASP A 596 -16.91 15.23 -13.51
CA ASP A 596 -16.01 15.52 -12.39
C ASP A 596 -15.29 14.28 -11.81
N GLY A 597 -15.50 13.10 -12.39
CA GLY A 597 -14.92 11.82 -11.95
C GLY A 597 -15.64 11.17 -10.76
N SER A 598 -16.53 11.87 -10.06
CA SER A 598 -17.35 11.27 -9.01
C SER A 598 -18.27 10.19 -9.59
N VAL A 599 -18.58 9.17 -8.79
CA VAL A 599 -19.38 8.02 -9.22
C VAL A 599 -20.67 7.89 -8.44
N ILE A 600 -21.68 7.28 -9.07
CA ILE A 600 -22.99 7.00 -8.47
C ILE A 600 -23.35 5.53 -8.64
N VAL A 601 -24.06 4.98 -7.64
CA VAL A 601 -24.68 3.65 -7.65
C VAL A 601 -26.14 3.73 -7.20
N ALA A 602 -26.95 2.75 -7.58
CA ALA A 602 -28.35 2.65 -7.13
C ALA A 602 -28.43 2.34 -5.63
N GLY A 603 -29.41 2.91 -4.92
CA GLY A 603 -29.61 2.71 -3.48
C GLY A 603 -30.02 1.28 -3.09
N SER A 604 -30.38 0.42 -4.06
CA SER A 604 -30.52 -1.02 -3.91
C SER A 604 -29.19 -1.74 -3.69
N SER A 605 -28.06 -1.14 -4.06
CA SER A 605 -26.70 -1.66 -3.85
C SER A 605 -26.07 -1.24 -2.51
N ARG A 606 -26.86 -0.74 -1.56
CA ARG A 606 -26.38 -0.22 -0.27
C ARG A 606 -25.57 -1.23 0.55
N ASP A 607 -25.97 -2.50 0.57
CA ASP A 607 -25.24 -3.56 1.26
C ASP A 607 -23.85 -3.80 0.62
N ALA A 608 -23.74 -3.66 -0.71
CA ALA A 608 -22.46 -3.73 -1.42
C ALA A 608 -21.60 -2.48 -1.17
N ALA A 609 -22.22 -1.29 -1.15
CA ALA A 609 -21.56 -0.03 -0.77
C ALA A 609 -21.01 -0.09 0.67
N GLN A 610 -21.76 -0.69 1.61
CA GLN A 610 -21.30 -0.86 3.00
C GLN A 610 -20.07 -1.75 3.09
N VAL A 611 -20.05 -2.88 2.36
CA VAL A 611 -18.88 -3.78 2.37
C VAL A 611 -17.61 -3.11 1.82
N VAL A 612 -17.70 -2.23 0.81
CA VAL A 612 -16.53 -1.50 0.33
C VAL A 612 -16.18 -0.28 1.20
N ALA A 613 -17.17 0.36 1.85
CA ALA A 613 -16.95 1.39 2.86
C ALA A 613 -16.21 0.84 4.10
N ASP A 614 -16.63 -0.32 4.59
CA ASP A 614 -15.99 -1.02 5.71
C ASP A 614 -14.58 -1.51 5.37
N ALA A 615 -14.35 -1.94 4.12
CA ALA A 615 -13.07 -2.54 3.70
C ALA A 615 -12.00 -1.54 3.24
N TYR A 616 -12.39 -0.38 2.70
CA TYR A 616 -11.47 0.62 2.15
C TYR A 616 -11.62 2.01 2.79
N GLY A 617 -12.50 2.17 3.78
CA GLY A 617 -12.72 3.44 4.48
C GLY A 617 -13.43 4.51 3.65
N VAL A 618 -14.08 4.16 2.54
CA VAL A 618 -14.73 5.15 1.65
C VAL A 618 -16.06 5.66 2.22
N THR A 619 -16.35 6.96 2.07
CA THR A 619 -17.63 7.58 2.45
C THR A 619 -18.52 7.81 1.23
N PHE A 620 -19.73 7.27 1.27
CA PHE A 620 -20.81 7.58 0.32
C PHE A 620 -21.69 8.72 0.83
N THR A 621 -22.27 9.50 -0.08
CA THR A 621 -23.32 10.50 0.19
C THR A 621 -24.66 10.03 -0.35
N ALA A 622 -25.77 10.54 0.19
CA ALA A 622 -27.12 10.17 -0.24
C ALA A 622 -27.57 11.07 -1.39
N SER A 623 -28.06 10.47 -2.48
CA SER A 623 -28.54 11.16 -3.67
C SER A 623 -29.97 10.75 -4.02
N ASP A 624 -30.69 11.63 -4.73
CA ASP A 624 -31.98 11.33 -5.36
C ASP A 624 -31.83 10.83 -6.80
N GLY A 625 -30.61 10.91 -7.35
CA GLY A 625 -30.26 10.47 -8.70
C GLY A 625 -30.66 11.43 -9.83
N LEU A 626 -31.26 12.59 -9.55
CA LEU A 626 -31.63 13.56 -10.60
C LEU A 626 -30.43 14.01 -11.43
N ARG A 627 -29.24 14.04 -10.81
CA ARG A 627 -27.95 14.33 -11.47
C ARG A 627 -27.68 13.45 -12.71
N LEU A 628 -28.12 12.18 -12.71
CA LEU A 628 -28.04 11.27 -13.89
C LEU A 628 -28.91 11.71 -15.08
N ARG A 629 -29.80 12.69 -14.90
CA ARG A 629 -30.66 13.29 -15.93
C ARG A 629 -30.20 14.70 -16.33
N GLU A 630 -29.48 15.38 -15.46
CA GLU A 630 -29.08 16.79 -15.60
C GLU A 630 -27.64 16.96 -16.09
N GLU A 631 -26.72 16.04 -15.71
CA GLU A 631 -25.31 16.05 -16.07
C GLU A 631 -24.93 14.85 -16.97
N PRO A 632 -23.92 14.98 -17.85
CA PRO A 632 -23.36 13.84 -18.57
C PRO A 632 -22.72 12.84 -17.59
N SER A 633 -23.06 11.56 -17.79
CA SER A 633 -22.42 10.45 -17.09
C SER A 633 -22.24 9.27 -18.02
N ARG A 634 -21.36 8.33 -17.66
CA ARG A 634 -21.05 7.12 -18.44
C ARG A 634 -21.01 5.90 -17.55
N GLY A 635 -21.48 4.76 -18.05
CA GLY A 635 -21.30 3.48 -17.36
C GLY A 635 -19.83 3.06 -17.33
N LEU A 636 -19.35 2.61 -16.17
CA LEU A 636 -18.07 1.91 -16.04
C LEU A 636 -18.27 0.39 -16.21
N ASP A 637 -17.20 -0.33 -16.54
CA ASP A 637 -17.19 -1.80 -16.64
C ASP A 637 -15.93 -2.39 -15.98
N ARG A 638 -16.01 -3.66 -15.62
CA ARG A 638 -14.96 -4.46 -14.97
C ARG A 638 -13.84 -4.78 -15.98
N LEU A 639 -12.80 -3.95 -16.00
CA LEU A 639 -11.78 -3.94 -17.04
C LEU A 639 -10.86 -5.17 -17.03
N THR A 640 -10.70 -5.80 -18.20
CA THR A 640 -9.57 -6.69 -18.48
C THR A 640 -8.36 -5.87 -18.94
N VAL A 641 -7.32 -5.76 -18.11
CA VAL A 641 -6.14 -4.92 -18.42
C VAL A 641 -5.00 -5.77 -18.97
N ALA A 642 -4.76 -5.70 -20.28
CA ALA A 642 -3.47 -6.14 -20.81
C ALA A 642 -2.41 -5.11 -20.41
N TYR A 643 -1.24 -5.54 -19.92
CA TYR A 643 -0.19 -4.59 -19.52
C TYR A 643 1.21 -5.02 -19.96
N SER A 644 2.02 -4.10 -20.47
CA SER A 644 3.48 -4.26 -20.54
C SER A 644 4.11 -3.36 -19.48
N GLY A 645 5.03 -3.88 -18.66
CA GLY A 645 5.56 -3.16 -17.51
C GLY A 645 6.44 -4.01 -16.61
N THR A 646 6.74 -3.50 -15.42
CA THR A 646 7.52 -4.17 -14.36
C THR A 646 6.60 -4.73 -13.25
N GLN A 647 7.21 -5.19 -12.15
CA GLN A 647 6.48 -5.51 -10.91
C GLN A 647 5.73 -4.30 -10.34
N ASP A 648 6.25 -3.08 -10.51
CA ASP A 648 5.60 -1.83 -10.10
C ASP A 648 4.24 -1.67 -10.79
N ASP A 649 4.20 -1.87 -12.12
CA ASP A 649 2.97 -1.80 -12.91
C ASP A 649 1.96 -2.87 -12.49
N ARG A 650 2.45 -4.09 -12.22
CA ARG A 650 1.61 -5.19 -11.72
C ARG A 650 0.97 -4.84 -10.37
N VAL A 651 1.79 -4.51 -9.37
CA VAL A 651 1.32 -4.28 -8.00
C VAL A 651 0.47 -3.02 -7.92
N THR A 652 0.76 -1.95 -8.66
CA THR A 652 -0.12 -0.76 -8.68
C THR A 652 -1.49 -1.06 -9.28
N LEU A 653 -1.58 -1.84 -10.37
CA LEU A 653 -2.88 -2.26 -10.92
C LEU A 653 -3.66 -3.13 -9.91
N GLN A 654 -2.98 -4.05 -9.20
CA GLN A 654 -3.61 -4.87 -8.17
C GLN A 654 -3.98 -4.07 -6.90
N ARG A 655 -3.18 -3.06 -6.51
CA ARG A 655 -3.51 -2.11 -5.43
C ARG A 655 -4.68 -1.21 -5.79
N LEU A 656 -4.88 -0.88 -7.07
CA LEU A 656 -6.08 -0.18 -7.57
C LEU A 656 -7.32 -1.09 -7.68
N GLY A 657 -7.20 -2.40 -7.43
CA GLY A 657 -8.29 -3.36 -7.48
C GLY A 657 -8.56 -4.00 -8.85
N PHE A 658 -7.73 -3.77 -9.87
CA PHE A 658 -7.89 -4.46 -11.16
C PHE A 658 -7.48 -5.95 -11.01
N THR A 659 -8.45 -6.85 -11.05
CA THR A 659 -8.24 -8.29 -10.77
C THR A 659 -7.87 -9.12 -12.00
N ASP A 660 -8.31 -8.74 -13.21
CA ASP A 660 -8.02 -9.44 -14.47
C ASP A 660 -6.93 -8.75 -15.30
N ILE A 661 -5.71 -8.77 -14.75
CA ILE A 661 -4.52 -8.18 -15.37
C ILE A 661 -3.67 -9.23 -16.10
N ARG A 662 -3.15 -8.88 -17.28
CA ARG A 662 -2.49 -9.85 -18.19
C ARG A 662 -1.19 -9.30 -18.78
N LEU A 663 -0.05 -9.84 -18.34
CA LEU A 663 1.28 -9.42 -18.81
C LEU A 663 1.46 -9.72 -20.30
N VAL A 664 1.60 -8.66 -21.11
CA VAL A 664 1.86 -8.74 -22.54
C VAL A 664 3.28 -8.33 -22.90
N THR A 665 3.84 -9.05 -23.86
CA THR A 665 5.08 -8.74 -24.56
C THR A 665 4.85 -8.94 -26.05
N ALA A 666 5.73 -8.39 -26.88
CA ALA A 666 5.68 -8.65 -28.32
C ALA A 666 5.76 -10.15 -28.67
N ALA A 667 6.34 -10.98 -27.80
CA ALA A 667 6.40 -12.43 -27.95
C ALA A 667 5.10 -13.14 -27.54
N THR A 668 4.47 -12.78 -26.42
CA THR A 668 3.22 -13.43 -25.95
C THR A 668 2.03 -13.07 -26.83
N ILE A 669 1.96 -11.82 -27.33
CA ILE A 669 0.96 -11.40 -28.33
C ILE A 669 1.18 -12.15 -29.65
N THR A 670 2.41 -12.18 -30.17
CA THR A 670 2.73 -12.86 -31.46
C THR A 670 2.40 -14.35 -31.43
N SER A 671 2.78 -15.05 -30.35
CA SER A 671 2.50 -16.48 -30.19
C SER A 671 1.02 -16.78 -29.92
N GLY A 672 0.25 -15.81 -29.40
CA GLY A 672 -1.10 -16.05 -28.90
C GLY A 672 -1.13 -16.72 -27.52
N ALA A 673 -0.03 -16.65 -26.77
CA ALA A 673 -0.03 -17.01 -25.35
C ALA A 673 -0.88 -16.03 -24.50
N VAL A 674 -1.05 -14.80 -24.99
CA VAL A 674 -2.13 -13.90 -24.58
C VAL A 674 -2.92 -13.51 -25.82
N ASP A 675 -4.25 -13.61 -25.76
CA ASP A 675 -5.15 -13.13 -26.81
C ASP A 675 -5.61 -11.71 -26.53
N LEU A 676 -4.98 -10.74 -27.18
CA LEU A 676 -5.23 -9.31 -26.98
C LEU A 676 -6.68 -8.90 -27.31
N ALA A 677 -7.40 -9.65 -28.17
CA ALA A 677 -8.81 -9.38 -28.46
C ALA A 677 -9.72 -9.52 -27.21
N THR A 678 -9.26 -10.30 -26.21
CA THR A 678 -9.97 -10.55 -24.94
C THR A 678 -9.54 -9.64 -23.80
N ALA A 679 -8.70 -8.64 -24.06
CA ALA A 679 -8.43 -7.53 -23.15
C ALA A 679 -9.24 -6.30 -23.58
N ASP A 680 -9.58 -5.40 -22.65
CA ASP A 680 -10.48 -4.27 -22.88
C ASP A 680 -9.71 -2.95 -23.00
N VAL A 681 -8.62 -2.83 -22.25
CA VAL A 681 -7.65 -1.73 -22.33
C VAL A 681 -6.22 -2.29 -22.32
N LEU A 682 -5.27 -1.49 -22.83
CA LEU A 682 -3.84 -1.79 -22.81
C LEU A 682 -3.08 -0.74 -22.00
N TRP A 683 -2.38 -1.17 -20.95
CA TRP A 683 -1.40 -0.35 -20.20
C TRP A 683 0.01 -0.52 -20.77
N VAL A 684 0.63 0.57 -21.20
CA VAL A 684 2.01 0.61 -21.71
C VAL A 684 2.92 1.28 -20.67
N GLY A 685 3.21 0.56 -19.58
CA GLY A 685 4.20 0.94 -18.58
C GLY A 685 5.65 0.66 -19.00
N GLY A 686 5.84 -0.34 -19.86
CA GLY A 686 7.14 -0.74 -20.43
C GLY A 686 7.08 -0.90 -21.96
N ASN A 687 8.22 -0.75 -22.62
CA ASN A 687 8.37 -0.69 -24.08
C ASN A 687 7.80 -1.93 -24.82
N LEU A 688 6.69 -1.75 -25.54
CA LEU A 688 6.02 -2.80 -26.32
C LEU A 688 6.34 -2.70 -27.83
N ALA A 689 7.62 -2.84 -28.18
CA ALA A 689 8.11 -2.75 -29.56
C ALA A 689 8.08 -4.10 -30.32
N PHE A 690 7.70 -4.06 -31.60
CA PHE A 690 7.62 -5.24 -32.47
C PHE A 690 8.72 -5.24 -33.55
N THR A 691 9.49 -6.31 -33.63
CA THR A 691 10.47 -6.54 -34.70
C THR A 691 9.82 -7.27 -35.88
N GLY A 692 10.53 -7.40 -37.01
CA GLY A 692 10.05 -8.19 -38.17
C GLY A 692 9.77 -9.67 -37.88
N ALA A 693 10.34 -10.24 -36.81
CA ALA A 693 10.00 -11.60 -36.34
C ALA A 693 8.63 -11.65 -35.64
N ASN A 694 8.20 -10.52 -35.06
CA ASN A 694 6.98 -10.37 -34.26
C ASN A 694 5.88 -9.59 -35.02
N ALA A 695 5.99 -9.48 -36.34
CA ALA A 695 5.06 -8.68 -37.16
C ALA A 695 3.59 -9.13 -37.05
N ALA A 696 3.33 -10.41 -36.78
CA ALA A 696 1.98 -10.90 -36.52
C ALA A 696 1.41 -10.41 -35.17
N GLY A 697 2.26 -10.11 -34.19
CA GLY A 697 1.83 -9.45 -32.95
C GLY A 697 1.45 -7.99 -33.17
N ALA A 698 2.20 -7.26 -34.02
CA ALA A 698 1.84 -5.90 -34.40
C ALA A 698 0.50 -5.83 -35.14
N ALA A 699 0.19 -6.83 -35.98
CA ALA A 699 -1.12 -6.94 -36.62
C ALA A 699 -2.27 -7.09 -35.60
N LYS A 700 -2.10 -7.93 -34.57
CA LYS A 700 -3.09 -8.05 -33.47
C LYS A 700 -3.30 -6.76 -32.68
N VAL A 701 -2.24 -5.96 -32.49
CA VAL A 701 -2.37 -4.62 -31.88
C VAL A 701 -3.17 -3.68 -32.80
N GLN A 702 -2.93 -3.72 -34.12
CA GLN A 702 -3.76 -2.96 -35.07
C GLN A 702 -5.22 -3.44 -35.09
N GLU A 703 -5.48 -4.73 -34.93
CA GLU A 703 -6.84 -5.30 -34.81
C GLU A 703 -7.54 -4.84 -33.51
N PHE A 704 -6.83 -4.81 -32.38
CA PHE A 704 -7.31 -4.28 -31.09
C PHE A 704 -7.69 -2.79 -31.20
N LEU A 705 -6.79 -1.96 -31.74
CA LEU A 705 -7.03 -0.53 -31.93
C LEU A 705 -8.13 -0.24 -32.97
N ALA A 706 -8.23 -1.05 -34.02
CA ALA A 706 -9.32 -0.95 -35.02
C ALA A 706 -10.69 -1.39 -34.49
N ALA A 707 -10.74 -2.07 -33.34
CA ALA A 707 -11.98 -2.33 -32.59
C ALA A 707 -12.35 -1.18 -31.63
N GLY A 708 -11.60 -0.07 -31.64
CA GLY A 708 -11.83 1.10 -30.79
C GLY A 708 -11.27 0.97 -29.36
N LYS A 709 -10.65 -0.17 -29.01
CA LYS A 709 -10.10 -0.39 -27.67
C LYS A 709 -8.87 0.51 -27.42
N GLY A 710 -8.87 1.21 -26.28
CA GLY A 710 -7.92 2.27 -25.99
C GLY A 710 -6.67 1.84 -25.22
N VAL A 711 -5.75 2.80 -25.04
CA VAL A 711 -4.40 2.58 -24.51
C VAL A 711 -4.03 3.67 -23.51
N ALA A 712 -3.70 3.29 -22.28
CA ALA A 712 -3.07 4.16 -21.29
C ALA A 712 -1.60 3.76 -21.12
N GLY A 713 -0.75 4.61 -20.53
CA GLY A 713 0.63 4.23 -20.23
C GLY A 713 1.51 5.41 -19.81
N LYS A 714 2.78 5.12 -19.52
CA LYS A 714 3.71 6.10 -18.94
C LYS A 714 4.99 6.34 -19.75
N GLY A 715 5.59 7.50 -19.52
CA GLY A 715 6.91 7.92 -19.97
C GLY A 715 7.12 7.88 -21.49
N THR A 716 8.34 7.57 -21.91
CA THR A 716 8.70 7.48 -23.34
C THR A 716 8.15 6.23 -24.03
N ALA A 717 7.77 5.19 -23.26
CA ALA A 717 7.28 3.92 -23.79
C ALA A 717 5.91 4.06 -24.47
N VAL A 718 4.96 4.74 -23.82
CA VAL A 718 3.62 4.97 -24.39
C VAL A 718 3.68 5.90 -25.61
N ALA A 719 4.52 6.93 -25.59
CA ALA A 719 4.71 7.83 -26.74
C ALA A 719 5.38 7.14 -27.94
N ALA A 720 6.34 6.24 -27.71
CA ALA A 720 6.91 5.41 -28.77
C ALA A 720 5.86 4.47 -29.40
N PHE A 721 5.00 3.87 -28.57
CA PHE A 721 3.88 3.05 -29.02
C PHE A 721 2.85 3.87 -29.82
N ALA A 722 2.46 5.06 -29.33
CA ALA A 722 1.49 5.94 -29.97
C ALA A 722 1.89 6.34 -31.39
N ASN A 723 3.16 6.72 -31.60
CA ASN A 723 3.70 6.99 -32.93
C ASN A 723 3.79 5.73 -33.80
N ALA A 724 4.19 4.58 -33.23
CA ALA A 724 4.36 3.33 -33.98
C ALA A 724 3.03 2.76 -34.53
N PHE A 725 1.92 3.01 -33.84
CA PHE A 725 0.58 2.57 -34.24
C PHE A 725 -0.31 3.69 -34.80
N GLY A 726 0.16 4.94 -34.80
CA GLY A 726 -0.53 6.07 -35.43
C GLY A 726 -1.73 6.61 -34.62
N LEU A 727 -1.69 6.53 -33.29
CA LEU A 727 -2.73 7.06 -32.41
C LEU A 727 -2.68 8.60 -32.33
N THR A 728 -1.47 9.15 -32.21
CA THR A 728 -1.19 10.57 -32.42
C THR A 728 0.28 10.75 -32.85
N THR A 729 0.65 11.97 -33.23
CA THR A 729 2.06 12.36 -33.38
C THR A 729 2.53 12.98 -32.07
N VAL A 730 3.68 12.55 -31.54
CA VAL A 730 4.23 13.11 -30.30
C VAL A 730 5.75 12.95 -30.26
N THR A 731 6.45 13.97 -29.79
CA THR A 731 7.88 13.91 -29.42
C THR A 731 7.99 13.88 -27.90
N ALA A 732 8.37 12.74 -27.34
CA ALA A 732 8.67 12.62 -25.92
C ALA A 732 10.15 12.95 -25.65
N THR A 733 10.39 13.98 -24.85
CA THR A 733 11.70 14.33 -24.31
C THR A 733 11.78 13.81 -22.88
N SER A 734 12.97 13.44 -22.42
CA SER A 734 13.18 12.92 -21.07
C SER A 734 14.38 13.59 -20.41
N GLY A 735 14.26 13.86 -19.11
CA GLY A 735 15.33 14.35 -18.26
C GLY A 735 16.56 13.43 -18.26
N THR A 736 17.64 13.90 -17.66
CA THR A 736 18.95 13.22 -17.61
C THR A 736 18.89 11.89 -16.87
N SER A 737 19.85 10.99 -17.16
CA SER A 737 19.86 9.66 -16.52
C SER A 737 20.35 9.78 -15.09
N GLY A 738 19.62 9.20 -14.13
CA GLY A 738 19.87 9.34 -12.70
C GLY A 738 19.08 10.48 -12.06
N SER A 739 18.76 11.53 -12.82
CA SER A 739 17.99 12.67 -12.34
C SER A 739 16.58 12.29 -11.93
N ASN A 740 16.17 12.73 -10.74
CA ASN A 740 14.94 12.35 -10.09
C ASN A 740 14.55 13.37 -9.00
N GLY A 741 13.28 13.40 -8.61
CA GLY A 741 12.83 14.32 -7.58
C GLY A 741 11.33 14.60 -7.61
N ILE A 742 10.93 15.66 -6.92
CA ILE A 742 9.57 16.20 -6.91
C ILE A 742 9.52 17.44 -7.82
N VAL A 743 8.49 17.51 -8.67
CA VAL A 743 8.21 18.63 -9.57
C VAL A 743 6.86 19.23 -9.27
N HIS A 744 6.72 20.55 -9.44
CA HIS A 744 5.40 21.16 -9.50
C HIS A 744 4.73 20.93 -10.85
N VAL A 745 3.42 20.68 -10.82
CA VAL A 745 2.56 20.42 -11.97
C VAL A 745 1.25 21.20 -11.87
N ALA A 746 0.60 21.42 -13.01
CA ALA A 746 -0.69 22.07 -13.08
C ALA A 746 -1.61 21.31 -14.05
N ASP A 747 -2.77 20.86 -13.55
CA ASP A 747 -3.82 20.22 -14.35
C ASP A 747 -4.58 21.26 -15.20
N ALA A 748 -5.09 20.84 -16.35
CA ALA A 748 -5.84 21.69 -17.26
C ALA A 748 -7.30 21.89 -16.81
N GLU A 749 -7.84 23.10 -16.94
CA GLU A 749 -9.23 23.42 -16.58
C GLU A 749 -10.23 22.55 -17.36
N GLY A 750 -10.95 21.67 -16.66
CA GLY A 750 -11.90 20.71 -17.25
C GLY A 750 -11.26 19.48 -17.92
N GLY A 751 -9.96 19.25 -17.75
CA GLY A 751 -9.26 18.05 -18.21
C GLY A 751 -9.48 16.82 -17.31
N LEU A 752 -8.99 15.66 -17.78
CA LEU A 752 -9.10 14.34 -17.14
C LEU A 752 -8.62 14.28 -15.67
N LEU A 753 -7.70 15.19 -15.29
CA LEU A 753 -7.12 15.26 -13.95
C LEU A 753 -7.63 16.45 -13.12
N ALA A 754 -8.48 17.32 -13.68
CA ALA A 754 -8.91 18.59 -13.07
C ALA A 754 -9.69 18.45 -11.74
N SER A 755 -10.20 17.26 -11.44
CA SER A 755 -10.88 16.96 -10.17
C SER A 755 -9.94 16.40 -9.12
N TYR A 756 -9.96 16.96 -7.90
CA TYR A 756 -9.12 16.54 -6.78
C TYR A 756 -7.62 16.62 -7.12
N THR A 757 -7.24 17.70 -7.83
CA THR A 757 -5.89 18.01 -8.33
C THR A 757 -4.79 17.85 -7.28
N GLN A 758 -3.60 17.46 -7.72
CA GLN A 758 -2.35 17.57 -6.94
C GLN A 758 -1.38 18.45 -7.72
N ASP A 759 -0.75 19.40 -7.03
CA ASP A 759 0.16 20.40 -7.60
C ASP A 759 1.63 19.93 -7.64
N THR A 760 1.89 18.69 -7.20
CA THR A 760 3.20 18.04 -7.20
C THR A 760 3.14 16.65 -7.82
N ALA A 761 4.27 16.19 -8.37
CA ALA A 761 4.43 14.84 -8.90
C ALA A 761 5.87 14.34 -8.78
N PHE A 762 6.04 13.02 -8.74
CA PHE A 762 7.37 12.39 -8.71
C PHE A 762 7.92 12.10 -10.12
N VAL A 763 9.23 12.24 -10.30
CA VAL A 763 9.94 11.95 -11.57
C VAL A 763 11.21 11.12 -11.37
N TYR A 764 11.42 10.11 -12.22
CA TYR A 764 12.65 9.29 -12.27
C TYR A 764 12.83 8.64 -13.66
N PRO A 765 13.52 9.28 -14.60
CA PRO A 765 13.62 10.74 -14.75
C PRO A 765 12.32 11.32 -15.31
N ALA A 766 12.22 12.65 -15.38
CA ALA A 766 11.07 13.33 -15.99
C ALA A 766 10.89 12.94 -17.47
N VAL A 767 9.64 12.97 -17.94
CA VAL A 767 9.29 12.89 -19.37
C VAL A 767 8.22 13.94 -19.68
N TRP A 768 8.40 14.68 -20.77
CA TRP A 768 7.44 15.66 -21.27
C TRP A 768 7.17 15.49 -22.76
N TYR A 769 5.98 15.92 -23.18
CA TYR A 769 5.46 15.69 -24.52
C TYR A 769 5.37 17.00 -25.30
N THR A 770 5.92 17.00 -26.51
CA THR A 770 5.98 18.15 -27.43
C THR A 770 5.63 17.72 -28.85
N GLY A 771 5.38 18.68 -29.75
CA GLY A 771 5.08 18.37 -31.16
C GLY A 771 3.83 17.50 -31.33
N LEU A 772 2.80 17.78 -30.52
CA LEU A 772 1.55 17.02 -30.45
C LEU A 772 0.75 17.11 -31.76
N GLY A 773 0.00 16.05 -32.07
CA GLY A 773 -0.92 16.02 -33.21
C GLY A 773 -2.18 16.87 -33.00
N GLU A 774 -2.88 17.23 -34.08
CA GLU A 774 -4.14 17.99 -34.05
C GLU A 774 -5.31 17.26 -33.34
N ASN A 775 -5.08 16.03 -32.88
CA ASN A 775 -6.06 15.17 -32.19
C ASN A 775 -5.67 14.86 -30.72
N ALA A 776 -4.69 15.58 -30.18
CA ALA A 776 -4.16 15.40 -28.83
C ALA A 776 -4.42 16.64 -27.97
N GLU A 777 -4.77 16.41 -26.71
CA GLU A 777 -5.17 17.43 -25.73
C GLU A 777 -4.24 17.32 -24.51
N VAL A 778 -3.94 18.45 -23.87
CA VAL A 778 -3.00 18.53 -22.74
C VAL A 778 -3.81 18.54 -21.45
N GLU A 779 -3.64 17.49 -20.64
CA GLU A 779 -4.36 17.31 -19.37
C GLU A 779 -3.61 17.90 -18.18
N GLN A 780 -2.28 17.96 -18.27
CA GLN A 780 -1.40 18.49 -17.24
C GLN A 780 -0.09 19.00 -17.85
N THR A 781 0.47 20.05 -17.26
CA THR A 781 1.82 20.58 -17.58
C THR A 781 2.71 20.58 -16.35
N TYR A 782 4.03 20.46 -16.56
CA TYR A 782 5.02 20.89 -15.57
C TYR A 782 4.86 22.41 -15.33
N ALA A 783 5.05 22.87 -14.08
CA ALA A 783 4.92 24.28 -13.75
C ALA A 783 5.90 25.17 -14.57
N GLY A 784 5.43 26.35 -14.99
CA GLY A 784 6.16 27.23 -15.91
C GLY A 784 7.21 28.13 -15.24
N ASP A 785 6.95 28.49 -14.00
CA ASP A 785 7.92 28.96 -13.00
C ASP A 785 7.97 27.87 -11.90
N ASP A 786 9.02 27.84 -11.08
CA ASP A 786 9.15 26.92 -9.91
C ASP A 786 8.97 25.43 -10.21
N THR A 787 9.56 24.94 -11.30
CA THR A 787 9.29 23.59 -11.83
C THR A 787 9.75 22.42 -10.95
N PHE A 788 10.71 22.64 -10.04
CA PHE A 788 11.40 21.58 -9.29
C PHE A 788 11.45 21.95 -7.80
N VAL A 789 11.07 21.00 -6.94
CA VAL A 789 10.96 21.19 -5.48
C VAL A 789 12.20 20.61 -4.79
N ALA A 790 12.41 19.30 -4.94
CA ALA A 790 13.39 18.54 -4.17
C ALA A 790 14.02 17.41 -5.00
N GLY A 791 15.26 17.04 -4.66
CA GLY A 791 16.01 15.95 -5.28
C GLY A 791 17.17 16.41 -6.15
N HIS A 792 17.44 15.69 -7.25
CA HIS A 792 18.60 15.91 -8.11
C HIS A 792 18.26 15.94 -9.60
N TRP A 793 18.55 17.05 -10.29
CA TRP A 793 18.43 17.19 -11.74
C TRP A 793 19.72 17.69 -12.38
N ALA A 794 20.51 16.74 -12.91
CA ALA A 794 21.80 17.00 -13.56
C ALA A 794 21.61 17.72 -14.90
N ASP A 795 21.86 19.02 -14.95
CA ASP A 795 21.42 19.86 -16.05
C ASP A 795 22.12 19.57 -17.41
N SER A 796 21.36 19.49 -18.50
CA SER A 796 21.94 19.38 -19.85
C SER A 796 21.01 19.91 -20.95
N ALA A 797 21.60 20.40 -22.04
CA ALA A 797 20.88 21.14 -23.08
C ALA A 797 19.77 20.33 -23.76
N GLY A 798 18.52 20.79 -23.65
CA GLY A 798 17.33 20.11 -24.15
C GLY A 798 16.76 19.08 -23.18
N ARG A 799 17.24 19.03 -21.92
CA ARG A 799 16.88 18.07 -20.88
C ARG A 799 16.90 18.66 -19.45
N SER A 800 17.02 19.98 -19.31
CA SER A 800 16.99 20.71 -18.02
C SER A 800 15.59 20.77 -17.41
N THR A 801 15.49 21.22 -16.15
CA THR A 801 14.21 21.66 -15.55
C THR A 801 13.56 22.75 -16.40
N THR A 802 14.36 23.71 -16.90
CA THR A 802 13.93 24.81 -17.78
C THR A 802 13.44 24.32 -19.16
N ASP A 803 13.96 23.20 -19.68
CA ASP A 803 13.49 22.58 -20.92
C ASP A 803 12.16 21.81 -20.73
N ALA A 804 11.81 21.45 -19.48
CA ALA A 804 10.55 20.79 -19.10
C ALA A 804 9.46 21.79 -18.66
N ALA A 805 9.84 22.96 -18.15
CA ALA A 805 8.93 24.00 -17.68
C ALA A 805 7.83 24.36 -18.69
N GLY A 806 6.57 24.35 -18.24
CA GLY A 806 5.39 24.62 -19.07
C GLY A 806 5.13 23.63 -20.20
N GLN A 807 5.86 22.50 -20.28
CA GLN A 807 5.60 21.44 -21.25
C GLN A 807 4.58 20.44 -20.71
N ALA A 808 3.90 19.71 -21.59
CA ALA A 808 2.87 18.75 -21.19
C ALA A 808 3.48 17.55 -20.45
N SER A 809 3.06 17.35 -19.20
CA SER A 809 3.35 16.16 -18.40
C SER A 809 2.32 15.06 -18.67
N VAL A 810 1.04 15.40 -18.92
CA VAL A 810 0.00 14.43 -19.28
C VAL A 810 -0.72 14.86 -20.55
N VAL A 811 -0.92 13.92 -21.48
CA VAL A 811 -1.55 14.15 -22.78
C VAL A 811 -2.53 13.02 -23.10
N THR A 812 -3.74 13.37 -23.52
CA THR A 812 -4.69 12.44 -24.14
C THR A 812 -4.73 12.63 -25.65
N ALA A 813 -5.31 11.66 -26.37
CA ALA A 813 -5.70 11.80 -27.76
C ALA A 813 -6.83 10.84 -28.12
N THR A 814 -7.65 11.21 -29.11
CA THR A 814 -8.58 10.26 -29.77
C THR A 814 -8.12 10.03 -31.21
N ALA A 815 -7.76 8.79 -31.54
CA ALA A 815 -7.31 8.43 -32.88
C ALA A 815 -8.48 8.46 -33.88
N ALA A 816 -8.18 8.64 -35.18
CA ALA A 816 -9.19 8.69 -36.24
C ALA A 816 -10.01 7.38 -36.42
N GLY A 817 -9.60 6.28 -35.76
CA GLY A 817 -10.34 5.03 -35.66
C GLY A 817 -11.22 4.88 -34.41
N GLY A 818 -11.31 5.91 -33.56
CA GLY A 818 -12.07 5.91 -32.30
C GLY A 818 -11.29 5.47 -31.06
N ALA A 819 -10.17 4.76 -31.22
CA ALA A 819 -9.32 4.35 -30.09
C ALA A 819 -8.73 5.55 -29.35
N ARG A 820 -8.98 5.59 -28.04
CA ARG A 820 -8.45 6.61 -27.11
C ARG A 820 -7.03 6.27 -26.63
N LEU A 821 -6.27 7.31 -26.30
CA LEU A 821 -4.90 7.25 -25.81
C LEU A 821 -4.74 8.19 -24.60
N ALA A 822 -4.11 7.71 -23.52
CA ALA A 822 -3.66 8.54 -22.40
C ALA A 822 -2.17 8.29 -22.12
N MET A 823 -1.39 9.36 -21.93
CA MET A 823 0.07 9.31 -21.76
C MET A 823 0.49 10.11 -20.54
N LEU A 824 1.06 9.45 -19.51
CA LEU A 824 1.51 10.08 -18.27
C LEU A 824 3.05 10.16 -18.26
N GLY A 825 3.61 11.36 -18.29
CA GLY A 825 5.06 11.62 -18.39
C GLY A 825 5.80 11.56 -17.05
N THR A 826 5.10 11.73 -15.94
CA THR A 826 5.62 11.60 -14.57
C THR A 826 5.73 10.13 -14.15
N SER A 827 6.49 9.86 -13.08
CA SER A 827 6.82 8.50 -12.62
C SER A 827 5.75 7.89 -11.71
N VAL A 828 4.48 7.92 -12.17
CA VAL A 828 3.22 7.66 -11.44
C VAL A 828 3.07 6.33 -10.67
N ASN A 829 4.09 5.47 -10.68
CA ASN A 829 4.13 4.24 -9.87
C ASN A 829 5.56 3.73 -9.58
N PHE A 830 6.60 4.57 -9.71
CA PHE A 830 8.00 4.14 -9.49
C PHE A 830 8.20 3.53 -8.10
N ARG A 831 8.63 2.25 -8.05
CA ARG A 831 8.73 1.43 -6.82
C ARG A 831 7.47 1.47 -5.94
N THR A 832 6.31 1.69 -6.56
CA THR A 832 5.00 1.94 -5.91
C THR A 832 4.90 3.23 -5.06
N HIS A 833 5.96 4.03 -4.94
CA HIS A 833 6.09 5.12 -3.97
C HIS A 833 5.05 6.27 -4.09
N PRO A 834 4.80 6.90 -5.26
CA PRO A 834 3.94 8.09 -5.33
C PRO A 834 2.44 7.71 -5.39
N VAL A 835 1.89 7.23 -4.27
CA VAL A 835 0.52 6.69 -4.19
C VAL A 835 -0.55 7.71 -4.59
N GLY A 836 -0.34 9.00 -4.31
CA GLY A 836 -1.27 10.08 -4.67
C GLY A 836 -1.55 10.17 -6.18
N SER A 837 -0.65 9.62 -7.03
CA SER A 837 -0.81 9.57 -8.48
C SER A 837 -1.51 8.30 -9.02
N TYR A 838 -1.85 7.32 -8.17
CA TYR A 838 -2.60 6.13 -8.57
C TYR A 838 -4.01 6.44 -9.15
N PRO A 839 -4.80 7.40 -8.61
CA PRO A 839 -6.03 7.89 -9.24
C PRO A 839 -5.87 8.25 -10.72
N SER A 840 -4.76 8.90 -11.09
CA SER A 840 -4.49 9.29 -12.48
C SER A 840 -4.31 8.08 -13.41
N ILE A 841 -3.80 6.95 -12.90
CA ILE A 841 -3.74 5.67 -13.62
C ILE A 841 -5.16 5.09 -13.79
N ALA A 842 -5.96 5.06 -12.73
CA ALA A 842 -7.32 4.53 -12.76
C ALA A 842 -8.22 5.33 -13.72
N ARG A 843 -8.25 6.66 -13.60
CA ARG A 843 -8.96 7.56 -14.51
C ARG A 843 -8.50 7.38 -15.95
N SER A 844 -7.20 7.29 -16.20
CA SER A 844 -6.67 7.03 -17.55
C SER A 844 -7.19 5.71 -18.13
N LEU A 845 -7.21 4.63 -17.33
CA LEU A 845 -7.70 3.32 -17.77
C LEU A 845 -9.21 3.34 -18.05
N TYR A 846 -10.03 3.91 -17.18
CA TYR A 846 -11.47 4.05 -17.44
C TYR A 846 -11.75 5.00 -18.61
N TRP A 847 -11.02 6.11 -18.74
CA TRP A 847 -11.21 7.07 -19.84
C TRP A 847 -10.88 6.45 -21.21
N VAL A 848 -9.86 5.59 -21.32
CA VAL A 848 -9.57 4.86 -22.57
C VAL A 848 -10.42 3.60 -22.79
N ALA A 849 -11.22 3.19 -21.81
CA ALA A 849 -12.11 2.03 -21.92
C ALA A 849 -13.36 2.32 -22.77
N GLY A 850 -14.07 1.23 -23.11
CA GLY A 850 -15.44 1.32 -23.61
C GLY A 850 -16.43 1.68 -22.51
N GLU A 851 -17.65 2.04 -22.90
CA GLU A 851 -18.76 2.32 -21.99
C GLU A 851 -19.40 1.02 -21.47
N GLY A 852 -19.61 0.95 -20.16
CA GLY A 852 -20.21 -0.18 -19.45
C GLY A 852 -21.70 -0.02 -19.17
N ALA A 853 -22.19 -0.74 -18.17
CA ALA A 853 -23.58 -0.66 -17.74
C ALA A 853 -23.81 0.60 -16.87
N ALA A 854 -24.41 1.64 -17.46
CA ALA A 854 -24.79 2.84 -16.73
C ALA A 854 -25.87 2.56 -15.68
N VAL A 855 -25.81 3.29 -14.56
CA VAL A 855 -26.86 3.32 -13.55
C VAL A 855 -28.11 3.99 -14.12
N VAL A 856 -29.26 3.34 -13.99
CA VAL A 856 -30.54 3.86 -14.46
C VAL A 856 -30.96 5.02 -13.56
N GLY A 857 -31.00 6.23 -14.13
CA GLY A 857 -31.49 7.43 -13.44
C GLY A 857 -33.00 7.35 -13.11
N PRO A 858 -33.49 8.15 -12.15
CA PRO A 858 -34.85 8.06 -11.66
C PRO A 858 -35.87 8.38 -12.76
N VAL A 859 -37.00 7.67 -12.72
CA VAL A 859 -38.17 7.96 -13.57
C VAL A 859 -38.76 9.31 -13.15
N ILE A 860 -38.86 10.24 -14.10
CA ILE A 860 -39.45 11.57 -13.90
C ILE A 860 -40.78 11.71 -14.67
N GLU A 861 -41.57 12.75 -14.39
CA GLU A 861 -42.87 12.94 -15.04
C GLU A 861 -42.76 13.12 -16.58
N GLU A 862 -41.60 13.55 -17.07
CA GLU A 862 -41.29 13.66 -18.50
C GLU A 862 -41.18 12.30 -19.20
N ASP A 863 -40.78 11.24 -18.49
CA ASP A 863 -40.74 9.87 -19.03
C ASP A 863 -42.15 9.28 -19.22
N LEU A 864 -43.16 9.88 -18.58
CA LEU A 864 -44.56 9.44 -18.62
C LEU A 864 -45.27 10.02 -19.86
N THR A 865 -44.82 9.55 -21.03
CA THR A 865 -45.35 9.90 -22.34
C THR A 865 -46.42 8.92 -22.80
N GLU A 866 -47.23 9.31 -23.79
CA GLU A 866 -48.21 8.40 -24.42
C GLU A 866 -47.55 7.26 -25.24
N GLU A 867 -46.21 7.27 -25.41
CA GLU A 867 -45.45 6.15 -26.00
C GLU A 867 -44.99 5.13 -24.94
N THR A 868 -44.79 5.57 -23.69
CA THR A 868 -44.46 4.70 -22.54
C THR A 868 -45.70 4.30 -21.71
N ARG A 869 -46.88 4.79 -22.08
CA ARG A 869 -48.16 4.51 -21.39
C ARG A 869 -48.64 3.08 -21.65
N GLY A 870 -49.20 2.46 -20.61
CA GLY A 870 -49.60 1.05 -20.61
C GLY A 870 -48.72 0.23 -19.67
N GLY A 871 -48.72 -1.10 -19.83
CA GLY A 871 -48.11 -2.03 -18.86
C GLY A 871 -48.89 -2.14 -17.54
N VAL A 872 -49.52 -1.05 -17.10
CA VAL A 872 -50.33 -0.93 -15.89
C VAL A 872 -51.78 -0.62 -16.28
N THR A 873 -52.75 -0.93 -15.41
CA THR A 873 -54.13 -0.42 -15.52
C THR A 873 -54.67 -0.07 -14.14
N LEU A 874 -55.31 1.08 -14.05
CA LEU A 874 -55.82 1.68 -12.81
C LEU A 874 -57.35 1.80 -12.82
N PRO A 875 -58.01 1.93 -11.65
CA PRO A 875 -59.41 2.33 -11.57
C PRO A 875 -59.60 3.80 -11.96
N ASP A 876 -60.65 4.12 -12.71
CA ASP A 876 -61.00 5.49 -13.18
C ASP A 876 -60.83 6.59 -12.10
N SER A 877 -61.17 6.26 -10.84
CA SER A 877 -61.00 7.16 -9.69
C SER A 877 -60.83 6.42 -8.36
N VAL A 878 -60.11 7.04 -7.43
CA VAL A 878 -59.89 6.59 -6.04
C VAL A 878 -60.07 7.78 -5.08
N GLU A 879 -60.52 7.53 -3.86
CA GLU A 879 -60.62 8.53 -2.79
C GLU A 879 -59.27 8.61 -2.05
N ALA A 880 -58.78 9.82 -1.74
CA ALA A 880 -57.53 10.01 -1.00
C ALA A 880 -57.57 9.26 0.34
N GLY A 881 -56.49 8.54 0.67
CA GLY A 881 -56.44 7.67 1.86
C GLY A 881 -57.13 6.31 1.69
N LYS A 882 -57.45 5.88 0.45
CA LYS A 882 -57.89 4.51 0.13
C LYS A 882 -56.86 3.78 -0.74
N THR A 883 -57.03 2.48 -0.85
CA THR A 883 -56.23 1.63 -1.75
C THR A 883 -56.72 1.69 -3.18
N ALA A 884 -55.81 1.95 -4.13
CA ALA A 884 -56.00 1.68 -5.54
C ALA A 884 -55.61 0.23 -5.83
N HIS A 885 -56.42 -0.49 -6.62
CA HIS A 885 -56.05 -1.80 -7.13
C HIS A 885 -55.32 -1.64 -8.46
N VAL A 886 -54.06 -2.04 -8.52
CA VAL A 886 -53.18 -1.90 -9.68
C VAL A 886 -53.11 -3.24 -10.40
N VAL A 887 -53.52 -3.27 -11.66
CA VAL A 887 -53.43 -4.48 -12.52
C VAL A 887 -52.17 -4.39 -13.38
N VAL A 888 -51.41 -5.48 -13.42
CA VAL A 888 -50.16 -5.56 -14.18
C VAL A 888 -50.36 -6.37 -15.47
N THR A 889 -49.99 -5.79 -16.60
CA THR A 889 -50.27 -6.34 -17.94
C THR A 889 -49.20 -7.35 -18.35
N GLY A 890 -49.48 -8.63 -18.12
CA GLY A 890 -48.61 -9.73 -18.57
C GLY A 890 -48.73 -10.94 -17.66
N ASP A 891 -47.68 -11.76 -17.63
CA ASP A 891 -47.49 -12.83 -16.65
C ASP A 891 -46.27 -12.45 -15.80
N HIS A 892 -46.55 -11.70 -14.73
CA HIS A 892 -45.55 -11.11 -13.84
C HIS A 892 -45.70 -11.59 -12.39
N GLU A 893 -46.41 -12.71 -12.17
CA GLU A 893 -46.70 -13.25 -10.84
C GLU A 893 -45.42 -13.45 -10.01
N GLY A 894 -45.39 -12.89 -8.79
CA GLY A 894 -44.21 -12.91 -7.92
C GLY A 894 -43.12 -11.87 -8.26
N THR A 895 -43.27 -11.07 -9.32
CA THR A 895 -42.38 -9.93 -9.62
C THR A 895 -42.65 -8.78 -8.65
N ALA A 896 -41.60 -8.10 -8.19
CA ALA A 896 -41.71 -6.89 -7.39
C ALA A 896 -41.53 -5.63 -8.24
N PHE A 897 -42.33 -4.60 -7.97
CA PHE A 897 -42.22 -3.27 -8.56
C PHE A 897 -42.27 -2.20 -7.47
N GLN A 898 -41.48 -1.14 -7.64
CA GLN A 898 -41.63 0.08 -6.86
C GLN A 898 -42.76 0.91 -7.48
N THR A 899 -43.81 1.19 -6.71
CA THR A 899 -44.89 2.07 -7.17
C THR A 899 -44.55 3.52 -6.89
N VAL A 900 -44.69 4.40 -7.88
CA VAL A 900 -44.46 5.85 -7.73
C VAL A 900 -45.67 6.63 -8.24
N LEU A 901 -46.18 7.53 -7.40
CA LEU A 901 -47.26 8.45 -7.71
C LEU A 901 -46.68 9.78 -8.22
N PHE A 902 -47.06 10.19 -9.43
CA PHE A 902 -46.56 11.41 -10.07
C PHE A 902 -47.59 12.52 -10.01
N SER A 903 -47.26 13.53 -9.20
CA SER A 903 -47.90 14.86 -9.11
C SER A 903 -46.99 15.84 -8.36
N THR A 904 -46.34 15.34 -7.33
CA THR A 904 -44.87 15.39 -7.16
C THR A 904 -44.44 13.92 -7.00
N PRO A 905 -43.25 13.46 -7.44
CA PRO A 905 -42.90 12.04 -7.34
C PRO A 905 -42.87 11.55 -5.88
N VAL A 906 -43.83 10.69 -5.51
CA VAL A 906 -43.93 10.09 -4.17
C VAL A 906 -43.86 8.56 -4.31
N PRO A 907 -42.81 7.91 -3.77
CA PRO A 907 -42.75 6.45 -3.66
C PRO A 907 -43.86 5.95 -2.73
N LEU A 908 -44.67 5.00 -3.21
CA LEU A 908 -45.69 4.30 -2.41
C LEU A 908 -45.18 2.95 -1.87
N GLY A 909 -43.86 2.74 -1.89
CA GLY A 909 -43.19 1.49 -1.53
C GLY A 909 -43.12 0.48 -2.66
N THR A 910 -42.66 -0.73 -2.34
CA THR A 910 -42.51 -1.86 -3.27
C THR A 910 -43.63 -2.87 -3.05
N GLN A 911 -44.23 -3.35 -4.14
CA GLN A 911 -45.32 -4.33 -4.12
C GLN A 911 -45.00 -5.52 -5.03
N THR A 912 -45.38 -6.71 -4.59
CA THR A 912 -45.26 -7.95 -5.37
C THR A 912 -46.58 -8.26 -6.06
N VAL A 913 -46.53 -8.60 -7.35
CA VAL A 913 -47.70 -9.03 -8.14
C VAL A 913 -48.24 -10.36 -7.62
N VAL A 914 -49.54 -10.39 -7.30
CA VAL A 914 -50.29 -11.59 -6.87
C VAL A 914 -51.64 -11.62 -7.59
N ASP A 915 -52.01 -12.78 -8.14
CA ASP A 915 -53.17 -12.96 -9.04
C ASP A 915 -53.19 -11.93 -10.21
N GLY A 916 -52.02 -11.46 -10.65
CA GLY A 916 -51.88 -10.45 -11.72
C GLY A 916 -52.04 -8.97 -11.32
N GLY A 917 -52.06 -8.64 -10.03
CA GLY A 917 -52.11 -7.25 -9.56
C GLY A 917 -51.63 -7.06 -8.12
N PHE A 918 -51.90 -5.89 -7.53
CA PHE A 918 -51.73 -5.63 -6.09
C PHE A 918 -52.53 -4.39 -5.65
N ASP A 919 -52.73 -4.23 -4.35
CA ASP A 919 -53.32 -3.01 -3.77
C ASP A 919 -52.23 -2.06 -3.25
N VAL A 920 -52.36 -0.77 -3.54
CA VAL A 920 -51.44 0.29 -3.06
C VAL A 920 -52.22 1.44 -2.43
N LEU A 921 -51.77 1.94 -1.27
CA LEU A 921 -52.44 3.02 -0.55
C LEU A 921 -52.10 4.38 -1.17
N ILE A 922 -53.12 5.11 -1.63
CA ILE A 922 -52.97 6.52 -2.04
C ILE A 922 -52.94 7.40 -0.78
N PRO A 923 -51.93 8.26 -0.56
CA PRO A 923 -51.82 9.09 0.64
C PRO A 923 -53.07 9.96 0.90
N ALA A 924 -53.42 10.15 2.18
CA ALA A 924 -54.65 10.86 2.58
C ALA A 924 -54.61 12.38 2.32
N ASP A 925 -53.40 12.91 2.14
CA ASP A 925 -53.06 14.29 1.78
C ASP A 925 -52.84 14.50 0.27
N THR A 926 -53.00 13.46 -0.56
CA THR A 926 -52.95 13.59 -2.01
C THR A 926 -54.07 14.53 -2.48
N ALA A 927 -53.70 15.57 -3.23
CA ALA A 927 -54.65 16.56 -3.74
C ALA A 927 -55.71 15.90 -4.65
N PRO A 928 -56.96 16.41 -4.70
CA PRO A 928 -57.94 15.95 -5.69
C PRO A 928 -57.59 16.46 -7.09
N GLY A 929 -57.48 15.56 -8.07
CA GLY A 929 -57.04 15.88 -9.42
C GLY A 929 -56.86 14.64 -10.31
N THR A 930 -56.22 14.81 -11.46
CA THR A 930 -55.71 13.69 -12.27
C THR A 930 -54.24 13.47 -11.90
N HIS A 931 -53.88 12.23 -11.57
CA HIS A 931 -52.54 11.81 -11.19
C HIS A 931 -52.10 10.67 -12.09
N ARG A 932 -50.79 10.51 -12.26
CA ARG A 932 -50.22 9.33 -12.92
C ARG A 932 -49.64 8.41 -11.86
N LEU A 933 -49.76 7.10 -12.05
CA LEU A 933 -49.08 6.12 -11.22
C LEU A 933 -48.28 5.20 -12.14
N ALA A 934 -46.99 5.13 -11.88
CA ALA A 934 -46.04 4.30 -12.63
C ALA A 934 -45.51 3.17 -11.76
N LEU A 935 -45.21 2.05 -12.41
CA LEU A 935 -44.46 0.95 -11.83
C LEU A 935 -43.03 0.99 -12.37
N VAL A 936 -42.09 0.94 -11.44
CA VAL A 936 -40.65 0.95 -11.70
C VAL A 936 -40.07 -0.40 -11.30
N THR A 937 -39.16 -0.96 -12.09
CA THR A 937 -38.48 -2.22 -11.79
C THR A 937 -37.49 -2.06 -10.62
N GLU A 938 -37.00 -3.18 -10.09
CA GLU A 938 -35.86 -3.21 -9.16
C GLU A 938 -34.57 -2.63 -9.77
N SER A 939 -34.46 -2.60 -11.11
CA SER A 939 -33.40 -1.94 -11.88
C SER A 939 -33.60 -0.43 -12.07
N GLY A 940 -34.70 0.17 -11.60
CA GLY A 940 -35.01 1.61 -11.77
C GLY A 940 -35.69 1.96 -13.10
N GLU A 941 -36.00 0.98 -13.96
CA GLU A 941 -36.59 1.19 -15.27
C GLU A 941 -38.12 1.36 -15.19
N LEU A 942 -38.70 2.24 -16.01
CA LEU A 942 -40.15 2.38 -16.15
C LEU A 942 -40.75 1.13 -16.82
N PHE A 943 -41.42 0.27 -16.04
CA PHE A 943 -42.16 -0.88 -16.56
C PHE A 943 -43.45 -0.44 -17.29
N GLY A 944 -44.11 0.59 -16.77
CA GLY A 944 -45.33 1.13 -17.36
C GLY A 944 -46.05 2.09 -16.41
N TRP A 945 -47.04 2.82 -16.94
CA TRP A 945 -47.84 3.79 -16.19
C TRP A 945 -49.24 3.97 -16.79
N ASP A 946 -50.16 4.49 -15.97
CA ASP A 946 -51.47 4.95 -16.41
C ASP A 946 -51.93 6.18 -15.58
N ASP A 947 -52.97 6.90 -16.01
CA ASP A 947 -53.59 7.99 -15.23
C ASP A 947 -54.89 7.57 -14.54
N PHE A 948 -55.19 8.24 -13.42
CA PHE A 948 -56.41 8.04 -12.63
C PHE A 948 -56.83 9.33 -11.92
N THR A 949 -58.09 9.40 -11.47
CA THR A 949 -58.61 10.58 -10.77
C THR A 949 -58.59 10.38 -9.26
N VAL A 950 -57.77 11.16 -8.53
CA VAL A 950 -57.86 11.25 -7.07
C VAL A 950 -59.03 12.16 -6.71
N THR A 951 -59.89 11.68 -5.82
CA THR A 951 -61.07 12.38 -5.32
C THR A 951 -60.91 12.73 -3.85
N ALA A 952 -61.48 13.87 -3.43
CA ALA A 952 -61.41 14.33 -2.06
C ALA A 952 -62.06 13.33 -1.10
N ALA A 953 -61.44 13.12 0.06
CA ALA A 953 -62.03 12.35 1.14
C ALA A 953 -63.41 12.90 1.51
N VAL A 954 -64.43 12.04 1.56
CA VAL A 954 -65.81 12.47 1.84
C VAL A 954 -65.99 12.60 3.35
N ASP A 955 -65.80 13.82 3.86
CA ASP A 955 -66.09 14.16 5.26
C ASP A 955 -67.50 13.71 5.65
N GLY A 956 -67.57 12.77 6.60
CA GLY A 956 -68.82 12.13 7.02
C GLY A 956 -69.77 13.12 7.67
N GLU A 957 -71.03 13.12 7.23
CA GLU A 957 -72.07 14.04 7.70
C GLU A 957 -72.15 14.12 9.24
N THR A 958 -71.76 15.26 9.81
CA THR A 958 -72.01 15.60 11.22
C THR A 958 -73.29 16.44 11.30
N PRO A 959 -74.44 15.93 11.82
CA PRO A 959 -75.73 16.59 11.62
C PRO A 959 -76.01 17.79 12.55
N GLY A 960 -75.57 18.98 12.13
CA GLY A 960 -76.23 20.27 12.43
C GLY A 960 -75.89 20.98 13.74
N GLY A 961 -75.98 22.31 13.73
CA GLY A 961 -75.76 23.17 14.91
C GLY A 961 -75.44 24.64 14.56
N GLU A 962 -76.48 25.46 14.51
CA GLU A 962 -76.52 26.90 14.14
C GLU A 962 -75.32 27.80 14.57
N THR A 963 -74.85 28.59 13.60
CA THR A 963 -74.20 29.93 13.63
C THR A 963 -74.76 30.95 14.65
N PRO A 964 -74.19 32.19 14.86
CA PRO A 964 -73.01 32.85 14.22
C PRO A 964 -72.10 33.71 15.19
N VAL A 965 -71.24 34.57 14.59
CA VAL A 965 -70.84 35.95 15.02
C VAL A 965 -69.43 36.17 15.64
N GLU A 966 -68.54 36.83 14.85
CA GLU A 966 -67.48 37.83 15.22
C GLU A 966 -66.36 37.45 16.23
N THR A 967 -65.18 38.08 16.31
CA THR A 967 -64.47 39.12 15.51
C THR A 967 -62.94 39.01 15.72
N GLU A 968 -62.17 39.63 14.81
CA GLU A 968 -60.87 40.31 15.02
C GLU A 968 -59.63 39.58 15.64
N ALA A 969 -58.47 39.98 15.13
CA ALA A 969 -57.13 39.84 15.73
C ALA A 969 -56.79 41.16 16.51
N PRO A 970 -55.55 41.51 16.92
CA PRO A 970 -54.25 40.84 16.80
C PRO A 970 -53.37 40.98 18.09
N THR A 971 -52.04 41.04 17.91
CA THR A 971 -50.97 41.60 18.78
C THR A 971 -50.35 40.76 19.91
N ASP A 972 -49.04 40.59 19.77
CA ASP A 972 -47.92 40.89 20.70
C ASP A 972 -48.00 40.55 22.20
N GLY A 973 -46.87 40.10 22.76
CA GLY A 973 -46.60 40.36 24.18
C GLY A 973 -45.55 39.49 24.88
N SER A 974 -44.28 39.73 24.61
CA SER A 974 -43.09 39.33 25.41
C SER A 974 -43.28 39.28 26.95
N GLY A 975 -42.63 38.33 27.66
CA GLY A 975 -42.44 38.47 29.12
C GLY A 975 -41.92 37.27 29.94
N SER A 976 -40.60 37.04 29.92
CA SER A 976 -39.73 36.53 31.02
C SER A 976 -40.30 35.94 32.33
N GLY A 977 -39.72 34.83 32.83
CA GLY A 977 -39.83 34.42 34.25
C GLY A 977 -39.82 32.90 34.53
N THR A 978 -38.72 32.16 34.27
CA THR A 978 -37.64 31.80 35.24
C THR A 978 -37.89 30.63 36.19
N ALA A 979 -36.95 29.66 36.17
CA ALA A 979 -36.58 28.66 37.19
C ALA A 979 -37.56 27.50 37.50
N GLY A 980 -37.06 26.25 37.42
CA GLY A 980 -37.87 25.05 37.69
C GLY A 980 -37.16 23.68 37.63
N SER A 981 -35.86 23.60 37.97
CA SER A 981 -35.06 22.38 38.27
C SER A 981 -35.33 21.08 37.48
N ALA A 982 -34.35 20.64 36.68
CA ALA A 982 -34.26 19.25 36.22
C ALA A 982 -33.78 18.31 37.34
N SER A 983 -34.26 17.07 37.33
CA SER A 983 -33.53 15.87 37.78
C SER A 983 -34.34 14.61 37.46
N GLY A 984 -34.09 14.03 36.29
CA GLY A 984 -34.43 12.63 36.02
C GLY A 984 -33.17 11.80 36.26
N ASP A 985 -33.16 10.99 37.32
CA ASP A 985 -32.07 10.06 37.59
C ASP A 985 -32.61 8.84 38.37
N GLY A 986 -32.12 7.64 38.06
CA GLY A 986 -32.89 6.40 38.28
C GLY A 986 -32.08 5.11 38.25
N LEU A 987 -30.87 5.12 38.80
CA LEU A 987 -30.00 3.95 38.94
C LEU A 987 -30.64 2.83 39.79
N ALA A 988 -30.60 1.58 39.30
CA ALA A 988 -30.04 0.42 40.01
C ALA A 988 -30.17 -0.92 39.22
N ASP A 989 -29.04 -1.38 38.66
CA ASP A 989 -28.40 -2.68 38.90
C ASP A 989 -29.27 -3.95 39.18
N THR A 990 -29.03 -5.02 38.39
CA THR A 990 -28.72 -6.38 38.91
C THR A 990 -28.27 -7.33 37.78
N GLY A 991 -27.16 -8.06 37.97
CA GLY A 991 -26.55 -8.96 36.97
C GLY A 991 -26.72 -10.48 37.19
N PHE A 992 -25.69 -11.25 36.77
CA PHE A 992 -25.57 -12.73 36.70
C PHE A 992 -26.24 -13.43 35.47
N PRO A 993 -25.71 -14.58 34.99
CA PRO A 993 -24.31 -14.78 34.59
C PRO A 993 -24.16 -15.55 33.25
N VAL A 994 -23.08 -15.32 32.50
CA VAL A 994 -22.74 -16.15 31.32
C VAL A 994 -22.02 -17.43 31.76
N ALA A 995 -22.44 -18.58 31.22
CA ALA A 995 -21.82 -19.88 31.47
C ALA A 995 -21.32 -20.53 30.17
N LEU A 996 -20.03 -20.88 30.14
CA LEU A 996 -19.44 -21.65 29.03
C LEU A 996 -19.93 -23.10 29.02
N PRO A 997 -20.01 -23.72 27.82
CA PRO A 997 -19.90 -25.16 27.65
C PRO A 997 -18.64 -25.54 26.84
N LEU A 998 -17.53 -25.85 27.51
CA LEU A 998 -16.47 -26.68 26.90
C LEU A 998 -16.96 -28.14 26.83
N GLY A 999 -16.91 -28.74 25.64
CA GLY A 999 -17.80 -29.86 25.28
C GLY A 999 -17.19 -31.07 24.56
N ILE A 1000 -15.94 -31.43 24.86
CA ILE A 1000 -15.29 -32.76 24.66
C ILE A 1000 -15.69 -33.55 23.39
N GLY A 1001 -14.81 -33.59 22.39
CA GLY A 1001 -14.92 -34.54 21.28
C GLY A 1001 -14.37 -35.94 21.62
N ALA A 1002 -15.21 -36.98 21.53
CA ALA A 1002 -14.80 -38.39 21.41
C ALA A 1002 -15.93 -39.20 20.75
N GLY A 1003 -15.64 -39.85 19.61
CA GLY A 1003 -16.69 -40.32 18.69
C GLY A 1003 -17.32 -41.70 18.98
N VAL A 1004 -18.35 -42.01 18.19
CA VAL A 1004 -18.81 -43.39 17.90
C VAL A 1004 -18.98 -43.53 16.38
N LEU A 1005 -18.69 -44.73 15.86
CA LEU A 1005 -18.54 -45.05 14.44
C LEU A 1005 -19.72 -45.85 13.85
N LEU A 1006 -19.86 -45.75 12.52
CA LEU A 1006 -20.40 -46.75 11.58
C LEU A 1006 -21.91 -47.11 11.61
N LEU A 1007 -22.54 -46.94 10.42
CA LEU A 1007 -23.12 -48.03 9.61
C LEU A 1007 -23.52 -47.45 8.22
N GLY A 1008 -23.25 -48.06 7.07
CA GLY A 1008 -22.39 -49.22 6.79
C GLY A 1008 -22.47 -49.62 5.31
N ALA A 1009 -21.36 -49.55 4.57
CA ALA A 1009 -21.32 -49.89 3.14
C ALA A 1009 -21.28 -51.42 2.91
N ALA A 1010 -22.06 -51.92 1.94
CA ALA A 1010 -22.22 -53.35 1.67
C ALA A 1010 -21.36 -53.82 0.48
N ALA A 1011 -20.11 -54.20 0.73
CA ALA A 1011 -19.24 -54.91 -0.22
C ALA A 1011 -18.70 -56.20 0.44
N VAL A 1012 -19.04 -57.37 -0.11
CA VAL A 1012 -18.86 -58.68 0.57
C VAL A 1012 -18.52 -59.80 -0.44
N LEU A 1013 -17.68 -60.76 -0.01
CA LEU A 1013 -17.19 -61.98 -0.70
C LEU A 1013 -16.03 -61.80 -1.73
N PHE A 1014 -14.93 -62.60 -1.71
CA PHE A 1014 -14.46 -63.55 -0.67
C PHE A 1014 -12.96 -63.98 -0.77
N ALA A 1015 -12.32 -64.12 0.40
CA ALA A 1015 -11.27 -65.09 0.79
C ALA A 1015 -9.99 -65.40 -0.04
N ARG A 1016 -8.84 -64.97 0.52
CA ARG A 1016 -7.64 -65.78 0.91
C ARG A 1016 -7.16 -66.95 0.03
N ARG A 1017 -5.85 -66.92 -0.31
CA ARG A 1017 -4.93 -68.07 -0.05
C ARG A 1017 -3.44 -67.67 0.07
N ARG A 1018 -2.64 -68.49 0.76
CA ARG A 1018 -1.19 -68.32 1.02
C ARG A 1018 -0.31 -69.07 -0.01
N ARG A 1019 0.87 -68.50 -0.35
CA ARG A 1019 2.23 -69.13 -0.40
C ARG A 1019 3.23 -68.14 -1.06
N ILE A 1020 4.35 -67.77 -0.43
CA ILE A 1020 5.66 -68.46 -0.29
C ILE A 1020 6.47 -68.52 -1.60
N GLY A 1021 7.66 -67.90 -1.57
CA GLY A 1021 8.68 -67.82 -2.63
C GLY A 1021 9.23 -66.37 -2.71
N VAL A 1022 10.47 -65.95 -2.42
CA VAL A 1022 11.83 -66.49 -2.14
C VAL A 1022 12.83 -65.93 -3.16
N SER A 1023 13.94 -65.39 -2.64
CA SER A 1023 15.24 -65.02 -3.29
C SER A 1023 15.30 -63.97 -4.40
N ALA A 1024 16.17 -62.98 -4.17
CA ALA A 1024 17.19 -62.38 -5.06
C ALA A 1024 16.76 -61.77 -6.43
N GLU A 1025 17.47 -60.77 -6.95
CA GLU A 1025 18.73 -60.14 -6.49
C GLU A 1025 18.51 -58.75 -5.87
#